data_AF-A0A1F7HF63-F1
#
_entry.id   AF-A0A1F7HF63-F1
#
_cell.length_a   1.000
_cell.length_b   1.000
_cell.length_c   1.000
_cell.angle_alpha   90.00
_cell.angle_beta   90.00
_cell.angle_gamma   90.00
#
_symmetry.space_group_name_H-M   'P 1'
#
loop_
_entity.id
_entity.type
_entity.pdbx_description
1 polymer ?
#
loop_
_entity_poly.entity_id
_entity_poly.type
_entity_poly.pdbx_seq_one_letter_code
_entity_poly.pdbx_strand_id
1 'polypeptide(L)'
;MISSDFTIDYVNKRIYHSANSNVYTVNALYSYLQDTFDELAQMDDTIPMSAQTPTDYTLINGWFMDDLSFQYLKGGAIQTSGHLNEIQILTLQSSGYVNAVASDIGKIVTDDGGNTGALLDYNNTTRKWWIRWNATIANTSVIAVVSGTGAGAASGASTTGENLYPNVYTLGSIEEDDNQQIYIIQNGARLTEWWPESGAGTRQIDVLIKTKEAGTEIANGVITVFLRHYPTGGNADLYDHFGIDLTAGGRNAVPLATSPDLNNTTATATVSGYSDITIAFVNGTLTYSAISGTFTNLEPVSQAVSGATGIFLYQTTTTGAGTMTLGNVVGTFNSTNIITGGTSGATATSSSILTEAYTMSKNFEQGSSFPYSVVIGCATRVLTQAYEYFKYVTRVGSTFSMYPTAKAQGGAVTHSALQGQQYIRAHEDNQTTPDNTFSPVKASPFGTFAGGKFFGAQGVWIENMAAADIQNFQLIDSNGVTRTPPNKQSIIITNLLSGDRVSVFKTTSGTTIDKAMYSLAAGNNSGNSTIVVSGAIANDTPATGAIRLVDTSDLTSTRETRYTYTSWSGSTFSGVSPTLDRSYTASDDKAYVPFIDEQASSTSITVQVIYVSDRTILLRVRRKAAVAILPFETTGTFGSTGFSTSAIRTTDTIVT
;
A
#
# COMPACT_ATOMS: atom_id res chain seq x y z
N MET A 1 31.16 -25.04 -27.22
CA MET A 1 32.11 -25.49 -26.16
C MET A 1 32.49 -24.24 -25.40
N ILE A 2 32.80 -24.30 -24.11
CA ILE A 2 33.11 -23.06 -23.38
C ILE A 2 34.30 -22.27 -23.99
N SER A 3 35.28 -22.98 -24.56
CA SER A 3 36.43 -22.41 -25.29
C SER A 3 36.09 -21.69 -26.59
N SER A 4 34.89 -21.88 -27.16
CA SER A 4 34.41 -21.11 -28.32
C SER A 4 33.65 -19.86 -27.93
N ASP A 5 33.21 -19.79 -26.67
CA ASP A 5 32.27 -18.78 -26.20
C ASP A 5 32.99 -17.77 -25.30
N PHE A 6 33.95 -18.20 -24.49
CA PHE A 6 34.83 -17.32 -23.69
C PHE A 6 36.19 -17.14 -24.37
N THR A 7 36.66 -15.90 -24.40
CA THR A 7 37.99 -15.52 -24.89
C THR A 7 38.88 -15.01 -23.75
N ILE A 8 40.17 -15.36 -23.81
CA ILE A 8 41.21 -14.92 -22.87
C ILE A 8 42.14 -13.95 -23.59
N ASP A 9 42.22 -12.73 -23.06
CA ASP A 9 43.20 -11.71 -23.47
C ASP A 9 44.34 -11.71 -22.45
N TYR A 10 45.43 -12.39 -22.79
CA TYR A 10 46.61 -12.53 -21.94
C TYR A 10 47.33 -11.19 -21.72
N VAL A 11 47.34 -10.32 -22.73
CA VAL A 11 48.05 -9.02 -22.68
C VAL A 11 47.38 -8.09 -21.68
N ASN A 12 46.06 -7.96 -21.75
CA ASN A 12 45.30 -7.11 -20.85
C ASN A 12 44.77 -7.87 -19.62
N LYS A 13 45.10 -9.14 -19.45
CA LYS A 13 44.56 -10.04 -18.40
C LYS A 13 43.04 -9.93 -18.29
N ARG A 14 42.33 -10.22 -19.36
CA ARG A 14 40.86 -10.19 -19.41
C ARG A 14 40.29 -11.55 -19.81
N ILE A 15 39.14 -11.88 -19.25
CA ILE A 15 38.31 -13.01 -19.67
C ILE A 15 36.93 -12.45 -20.00
N TYR A 16 36.42 -12.74 -21.18
CA TYR A 16 35.12 -12.24 -21.60
C TYR A 16 34.35 -13.22 -22.49
N HIS A 17 33.03 -13.18 -22.38
CA HIS A 17 32.12 -13.89 -23.25
C HIS A 17 32.03 -13.16 -24.60
N SER A 18 32.30 -13.90 -25.67
CA SER A 18 32.64 -13.36 -26.99
C SER A 18 31.75 -13.90 -28.11
N ALA A 19 31.02 -14.99 -27.88
CA ALA A 19 30.17 -15.61 -28.90
C ALA A 19 29.02 -16.43 -28.29
N ASN A 20 27.98 -16.67 -29.09
CA ASN A 20 26.81 -17.49 -28.75
C ASN A 20 26.01 -16.96 -27.54
N SER A 21 25.12 -17.78 -26.97
CA SER A 21 24.26 -17.42 -25.83
C SER A 21 24.16 -18.56 -24.81
N ASN A 22 25.18 -19.41 -24.75
CA ASN A 22 25.19 -20.58 -23.87
C ASN A 22 25.51 -20.15 -22.43
N VAL A 23 24.78 -20.69 -21.47
CA VAL A 23 25.02 -20.43 -20.03
C VAL A 23 25.76 -21.61 -19.42
N TYR A 24 26.94 -21.35 -18.83
CA TYR A 24 27.83 -22.35 -18.25
C TYR A 24 27.85 -22.28 -16.72
N THR A 25 28.21 -23.38 -16.05
CA THR A 25 28.47 -23.29 -14.60
C THR A 25 29.78 -22.54 -14.36
N VAL A 26 29.89 -21.83 -13.23
CA VAL A 26 31.18 -21.21 -12.85
C VAL A 26 32.28 -22.28 -12.74
N ASN A 27 31.93 -23.48 -12.29
CA ASN A 27 32.85 -24.62 -12.29
C ASN A 27 33.37 -24.98 -13.70
N ALA A 28 32.52 -24.94 -14.73
CA ALA A 28 32.95 -25.21 -16.10
C ALA A 28 33.92 -24.14 -16.61
N LEU A 29 33.67 -22.86 -16.30
CA LEU A 29 34.62 -21.78 -16.58
C LEU A 29 35.95 -22.00 -15.86
N TYR A 30 35.90 -22.27 -14.56
CA TYR A 30 37.08 -22.55 -13.77
C TYR A 30 37.90 -23.70 -14.36
N SER A 31 37.27 -24.84 -14.65
CA SER A 31 37.95 -26.01 -15.23
C SER A 31 38.58 -25.68 -16.58
N TYR A 32 37.88 -24.96 -17.46
CA TYR A 32 38.44 -24.49 -18.74
C TYR A 32 39.68 -23.60 -18.54
N LEU A 33 39.66 -22.70 -17.56
CA LEU A 33 40.80 -21.86 -17.23
C LEU A 33 41.95 -22.69 -16.64
N GLN A 34 41.69 -23.68 -15.80
CA GLN A 34 42.76 -24.55 -15.29
C GLN A 34 43.42 -25.33 -16.42
N ASP A 35 42.63 -25.96 -17.31
CA ASP A 35 43.17 -26.71 -18.46
C ASP A 35 43.99 -25.81 -19.38
N THR A 36 43.52 -24.57 -19.63
CA THR A 36 44.21 -23.64 -20.54
C THR A 36 45.53 -23.10 -19.99
N PHE A 37 45.64 -22.92 -18.68
CA PHE A 37 46.85 -22.40 -18.02
C PHE A 37 47.83 -23.49 -17.58
N ASP A 38 47.42 -24.77 -17.66
CA ASP A 38 48.32 -25.92 -17.48
C ASP A 38 49.12 -26.26 -18.77
N GLU A 39 48.72 -25.69 -19.91
CA GLU A 39 49.43 -25.84 -21.17
C GLU A 39 50.82 -25.19 -21.13
N LEU A 40 51.80 -25.84 -21.79
CA LEU A 40 53.21 -25.47 -21.72
C LEU A 40 53.47 -24.01 -22.15
N ALA A 41 52.67 -23.50 -23.08
CA ALA A 41 52.82 -22.15 -23.63
C ALA A 41 52.26 -21.05 -22.70
N GLN A 42 51.56 -21.42 -21.63
CA GLN A 42 50.89 -20.51 -20.70
C GLN A 42 51.46 -20.62 -19.27
N MET A 43 52.55 -21.39 -19.07
CA MET A 43 53.18 -21.56 -17.76
C MET A 43 53.82 -20.29 -17.19
N ASP A 44 54.06 -19.26 -18.02
CA ASP A 44 54.57 -17.95 -17.62
C ASP A 44 53.47 -16.94 -17.28
N ASP A 45 52.20 -17.24 -17.60
CA ASP A 45 51.06 -16.40 -17.29
C ASP A 45 50.52 -16.66 -15.87
N THR A 46 50.07 -15.61 -15.20
CA THR A 46 49.44 -15.73 -13.88
C THR A 46 48.05 -16.33 -14.00
N ILE A 47 47.73 -17.36 -13.19
CA ILE A 47 46.40 -18.01 -13.17
C ILE A 47 45.30 -16.97 -12.85
N PRO A 48 44.17 -16.98 -13.58
CA PRO A 48 43.12 -15.98 -13.43
C PRO A 48 42.15 -16.22 -12.29
N MET A 49 41.94 -17.47 -11.88
CA MET A 49 40.87 -17.84 -10.96
C MET A 49 41.32 -18.90 -9.98
N SER A 50 40.83 -18.82 -8.74
CA SER A 50 40.99 -19.84 -7.69
C SER A 50 39.62 -20.31 -7.20
N ALA A 51 39.53 -21.58 -6.80
CA ALA A 51 38.34 -22.15 -6.18
C ALA A 51 38.54 -22.27 -4.66
N GLN A 52 37.61 -21.73 -3.87
CA GLN A 52 37.57 -21.92 -2.42
C GLN A 52 36.68 -23.11 -2.05
N THR A 53 35.58 -23.28 -2.78
CA THR A 53 34.67 -24.43 -2.70
C THR A 53 34.25 -24.83 -4.12
N PRO A 54 33.55 -25.95 -4.34
CA PRO A 54 32.99 -26.29 -5.65
C PRO A 54 31.97 -25.26 -6.19
N THR A 55 31.60 -24.25 -5.42
CA THR A 55 30.62 -23.22 -5.78
C THR A 55 31.09 -21.79 -5.54
N ASP A 56 32.24 -21.58 -4.87
CA ASP A 56 32.76 -20.25 -4.54
C ASP A 56 34.14 -20.06 -5.14
N TYR A 57 34.25 -19.01 -5.95
CA TYR A 57 35.42 -18.74 -6.77
C TYR A 57 35.90 -17.30 -6.58
N THR A 58 37.20 -17.10 -6.72
CA THR A 58 37.82 -15.77 -6.68
C THR A 58 38.59 -15.53 -7.97
N LEU A 59 38.25 -14.46 -8.68
CA LEU A 59 39.07 -13.92 -9.77
C LEU A 59 40.27 -13.19 -9.14
N ILE A 60 41.48 -13.66 -9.41
CA ILE A 60 42.71 -13.26 -8.71
C ILE A 60 43.70 -12.57 -9.66
N ASN A 61 44.83 -12.10 -9.13
CA ASN A 61 45.98 -11.63 -9.90
C ASN A 61 45.68 -10.47 -10.87
N GLY A 62 44.68 -9.64 -10.53
CA GLY A 62 44.30 -8.46 -11.34
C GLY A 62 43.58 -8.79 -12.64
N TRP A 63 43.16 -10.05 -12.84
CA TRP A 63 42.36 -10.45 -14.00
C TRP A 63 41.00 -9.78 -13.96
N PHE A 64 40.51 -9.37 -15.13
CA PHE A 64 39.25 -8.65 -15.27
C PHE A 64 38.24 -9.42 -16.10
N MET A 65 36.97 -9.31 -15.73
CA MET A 65 35.83 -9.81 -16.48
C MET A 65 34.77 -8.72 -16.52
N ASP A 66 34.20 -8.47 -17.68
CA ASP A 66 33.14 -7.48 -17.87
C ASP A 66 31.80 -7.96 -17.29
N ASP A 67 30.92 -7.01 -17.01
CA ASP A 67 29.62 -7.27 -16.38
C ASP A 67 28.72 -8.19 -17.23
N LEU A 68 28.83 -8.12 -18.56
CA LEU A 68 28.02 -8.94 -19.48
C LEU A 68 28.45 -10.41 -19.40
N SER A 69 29.73 -10.69 -19.24
CA SER A 69 30.25 -12.05 -19.12
C SER A 69 29.68 -12.83 -17.93
N PHE A 70 29.40 -12.17 -16.80
CA PHE A 70 28.78 -12.80 -15.64
C PHE A 70 27.34 -13.28 -15.91
N GLN A 71 26.66 -12.73 -16.91
CA GLN A 71 25.28 -13.11 -17.29
C GLN A 71 25.21 -14.51 -17.90
N TYR A 72 26.34 -15.03 -18.40
CA TYR A 72 26.46 -16.36 -19.01
C TYR A 72 26.95 -17.42 -18.02
N LEU A 73 26.92 -17.13 -16.72
CA LEU A 73 27.36 -18.01 -15.65
C LEU A 73 26.22 -18.37 -14.69
N LYS A 74 26.28 -19.58 -14.12
CA LYS A 74 25.34 -20.09 -13.10
C LYS A 74 26.01 -21.03 -12.12
N GLY A 75 25.30 -21.42 -11.06
CA GLY A 75 25.71 -22.52 -10.18
C GLY A 75 26.93 -22.25 -9.30
N GLY A 76 27.40 -21.01 -9.20
CA GLY A 76 28.51 -20.60 -8.33
C GLY A 76 28.62 -19.09 -8.20
N ALA A 77 29.31 -18.62 -7.17
CA ALA A 77 29.56 -17.22 -6.90
C ALA A 77 30.99 -16.82 -7.24
N ILE A 78 31.18 -15.56 -7.61
CA ILE A 78 32.50 -15.00 -7.93
C ILE A 78 32.73 -13.73 -7.11
N GLN A 79 33.88 -13.64 -6.47
CA GLN A 79 34.42 -12.38 -5.95
C GLN A 79 35.72 -12.03 -6.67
N THR A 80 36.14 -10.77 -6.64
CA THR A 80 37.45 -10.37 -7.18
C THR A 80 38.47 -10.19 -6.06
N SER A 81 39.74 -10.36 -6.40
CA SER A 81 40.89 -10.05 -5.56
C SER A 81 42.02 -9.50 -6.41
N GLY A 82 42.55 -8.35 -5.99
CA GLY A 82 43.61 -7.64 -6.71
C GLY A 82 43.07 -6.57 -7.66
N HIS A 83 41.80 -6.16 -7.54
CA HIS A 83 41.29 -5.00 -8.28
C HIS A 83 41.60 -3.70 -7.56
N LEU A 84 41.72 -3.74 -6.23
CA LEU A 84 42.04 -2.57 -5.42
C LEU A 84 43.36 -1.92 -5.86
N ASN A 85 43.30 -0.65 -6.24
CA ASN A 85 44.38 0.18 -6.79
C ASN A 85 44.92 -0.26 -8.16
N GLU A 86 44.45 -1.36 -8.73
CA GLU A 86 44.86 -1.84 -10.06
C GLU A 86 43.84 -1.48 -11.14
N ILE A 87 42.54 -1.60 -10.82
CA ILE A 87 41.44 -1.31 -11.75
C ILE A 87 40.68 -0.10 -11.24
N GLN A 88 40.64 0.94 -12.07
CA GLN A 88 39.93 2.19 -11.83
C GLN A 88 38.62 2.19 -12.61
N ILE A 89 37.51 2.40 -11.91
CA ILE A 89 36.20 2.65 -12.50
C ILE A 89 36.00 4.16 -12.55
N LEU A 90 35.91 4.70 -13.76
CA LEU A 90 35.77 6.14 -13.99
C LEU A 90 34.45 6.44 -14.67
N THR A 91 33.66 7.33 -14.08
CA THR A 91 32.44 7.85 -14.71
C THR A 91 32.76 9.17 -15.41
N LEU A 92 32.32 9.32 -16.65
CA LEU A 92 32.58 10.48 -17.50
C LEU A 92 31.37 11.43 -17.55
N GLN A 93 31.65 12.72 -17.74
CA GLN A 93 30.64 13.76 -17.86
C GLN A 93 29.79 13.56 -19.11
N SER A 94 28.54 14.04 -19.10
CA SER A 94 27.69 13.99 -20.30
C SER A 94 28.21 14.92 -21.40
N SER A 95 28.66 16.11 -21.01
CA SER A 95 29.21 17.11 -21.92
C SER A 95 30.59 16.70 -22.39
N GLY A 96 30.80 16.66 -23.70
CA GLY A 96 32.10 16.35 -24.29
C GLY A 96 32.48 14.87 -24.28
N TYR A 97 31.58 13.96 -23.87
CA TYR A 97 31.83 12.52 -23.98
C TYR A 97 31.69 12.06 -25.42
N VAL A 98 32.70 11.34 -25.90
CA VAL A 98 32.73 10.62 -27.16
C VAL A 98 32.75 9.14 -26.84
N ASN A 99 31.84 8.39 -27.46
CA ASN A 99 31.68 6.96 -27.21
C ASN A 99 32.97 6.18 -27.52
N ALA A 100 33.35 5.30 -26.58
CA ALA A 100 34.31 4.25 -26.86
C ALA A 100 33.66 3.16 -27.73
N VAL A 101 34.47 2.48 -28.52
CA VAL A 101 34.06 1.36 -29.39
C VAL A 101 34.80 0.09 -29.03
N ALA A 102 34.31 -1.07 -29.49
CA ALA A 102 34.90 -2.37 -29.12
C ALA A 102 36.40 -2.46 -29.47
N SER A 103 36.83 -1.82 -30.56
CA SER A 103 38.24 -1.76 -30.95
C SER A 103 39.12 -0.88 -30.06
N ASP A 104 38.55 -0.12 -29.12
CA ASP A 104 39.30 0.69 -28.16
C ASP A 104 39.76 -0.11 -26.93
N ILE A 105 39.12 -1.25 -26.67
CA ILE A 105 39.52 -2.15 -25.59
C ILE A 105 40.96 -2.63 -25.82
N GLY A 106 41.77 -2.58 -24.77
CA GLY A 106 43.19 -2.89 -24.78
C GLY A 106 44.09 -1.76 -25.27
N LYS A 107 43.54 -0.66 -25.81
CA LYS A 107 44.34 0.53 -26.15
C LYS A 107 44.68 1.34 -24.89
N ILE A 108 45.70 2.18 -25.04
CA ILE A 108 46.13 3.11 -23.99
C ILE A 108 45.15 4.26 -23.88
N VAL A 109 44.68 4.51 -22.66
CA VAL A 109 44.03 5.73 -22.21
C VAL A 109 45.09 6.65 -21.64
N THR A 110 45.08 7.92 -22.02
CA THR A 110 45.92 8.99 -21.44
C THR A 110 45.05 10.00 -20.72
N ASP A 111 45.53 10.54 -19.59
CA ASP A 111 44.96 11.72 -18.96
C ASP A 111 45.69 13.01 -19.41
N ASP A 112 45.20 14.15 -18.91
CA ASP A 112 45.79 15.49 -19.11
C ASP A 112 47.12 15.70 -18.36
N GLY A 113 47.43 14.83 -17.41
CA GLY A 113 48.71 14.75 -16.70
C GLY A 113 49.77 13.90 -17.40
N GLY A 114 49.45 13.24 -18.51
CA GLY A 114 50.34 12.33 -19.24
C GLY A 114 50.48 10.95 -18.60
N ASN A 115 49.69 10.63 -17.58
CA ASN A 115 49.58 9.28 -17.04
C ASN A 115 48.82 8.40 -18.03
N THR A 116 49.09 7.09 -17.97
CA THR A 116 48.56 6.14 -18.94
C THR A 116 48.10 4.84 -18.30
N GLY A 117 47.09 4.21 -18.88
CA GLY A 117 46.64 2.87 -18.53
C GLY A 117 45.88 2.21 -19.67
N ALA A 118 45.55 0.93 -19.55
CA ALA A 118 44.84 0.20 -20.60
C ALA A 118 43.32 0.22 -20.37
N LEU A 119 42.53 0.46 -21.41
CA LEU A 119 41.08 0.33 -21.34
C LEU A 119 40.68 -1.14 -21.26
N LEU A 120 40.05 -1.56 -20.16
CA LEU A 120 39.57 -2.92 -19.95
C LEU A 120 38.13 -3.10 -20.41
N ASP A 121 37.26 -2.13 -20.18
CA ASP A 121 35.88 -2.19 -20.66
C ASP A 121 35.23 -0.80 -20.62
N TYR A 122 34.08 -0.65 -21.27
CA TYR A 122 33.31 0.59 -21.25
C TYR A 122 31.80 0.33 -21.32
N ASN A 123 31.03 1.23 -20.72
CA ASN A 123 29.59 1.32 -20.86
C ASN A 123 29.20 2.74 -21.28
N ASN A 124 28.82 2.92 -22.55
CA ASN A 124 28.48 4.23 -23.10
C ASN A 124 27.17 4.80 -22.52
N THR A 125 26.26 3.95 -22.04
CA THR A 125 24.98 4.39 -21.45
C THR A 125 25.20 5.04 -20.09
N THR A 126 26.00 4.41 -19.24
CA THR A 126 26.37 4.95 -17.92
C THR A 126 27.62 5.84 -17.96
N ARG A 127 28.29 5.92 -19.12
CA ARG A 127 29.57 6.60 -19.36
C ARG A 127 30.67 6.14 -18.39
N LYS A 128 30.67 4.84 -18.06
CA LYS A 128 31.65 4.22 -17.16
C LYS A 128 32.74 3.52 -17.96
N TRP A 129 34.00 3.75 -17.61
CA TRP A 129 35.15 3.04 -18.14
C TRP A 129 35.85 2.27 -17.02
N TRP A 130 36.29 1.05 -17.32
CA TRP A 130 37.18 0.27 -16.46
C TRP A 130 38.57 0.34 -17.06
N ILE A 131 39.52 0.87 -16.30
CA ILE A 131 40.86 1.19 -16.79
C ILE A 131 41.87 0.53 -15.84
N ARG A 132 42.82 -0.25 -16.39
CA ARG A 132 43.96 -0.71 -15.59
C ARG A 132 44.90 0.48 -15.40
N TRP A 133 44.98 0.98 -14.17
CA TRP A 133 45.66 2.22 -13.85
C TRP A 133 46.14 2.19 -12.40
N ASN A 134 47.37 2.63 -12.16
CA ASN A 134 48.13 2.44 -10.91
C ASN A 134 47.87 3.51 -9.83
N ALA A 135 46.87 4.36 -10.03
CA ALA A 135 46.56 5.52 -9.20
C ALA A 135 45.10 5.95 -9.40
N THR A 136 44.58 6.75 -8.47
CA THR A 136 43.27 7.38 -8.64
C THR A 136 43.32 8.43 -9.75
N ILE A 137 42.42 8.32 -10.73
CA ILE A 137 42.20 9.34 -11.75
C ILE A 137 41.40 10.47 -11.11
N ALA A 138 41.93 11.70 -11.18
CA ALA A 138 41.33 12.83 -10.48
C ALA A 138 40.00 13.26 -11.12
N ASN A 139 39.16 13.92 -10.31
CA ASN A 139 37.97 14.58 -10.85
C ASN A 139 38.38 15.62 -11.90
N THR A 140 37.55 15.80 -12.94
CA THR A 140 37.76 16.72 -14.07
C THR A 140 38.93 16.40 -15.01
N SER A 141 39.75 15.39 -14.73
CA SER A 141 40.79 14.93 -15.65
C SER A 141 40.21 14.63 -17.02
N VAL A 142 40.84 15.17 -18.06
CA VAL A 142 40.47 14.91 -19.46
C VAL A 142 41.18 13.64 -19.90
N ILE A 143 40.39 12.63 -20.28
CA ILE A 143 40.89 11.33 -20.70
C ILE A 143 40.54 11.05 -22.16
N ALA A 144 41.43 10.39 -22.88
CA ALA A 144 41.22 9.97 -24.26
C ALA A 144 41.89 8.62 -24.54
N VAL A 145 41.25 7.81 -25.39
CA VAL A 145 41.84 6.59 -25.93
C VAL A 145 42.79 6.98 -27.06
N VAL A 146 44.08 6.71 -26.87
CA VAL A 146 45.11 6.96 -27.87
C VAL A 146 44.86 6.08 -29.09
N SER A 147 44.77 6.70 -30.27
CA SER A 147 44.42 6.03 -31.53
C SER A 147 43.06 5.30 -31.47
N GLY A 148 42.16 5.74 -30.58
CA GLY A 148 40.79 5.27 -30.43
C GLY A 148 39.76 6.39 -30.62
N THR A 149 38.50 6.11 -30.31
CA THR A 149 37.41 7.08 -30.41
C THR A 149 36.96 7.62 -29.06
N GLY A 150 37.05 6.81 -28.01
CA GLY A 150 36.62 7.21 -26.68
C GLY A 150 37.36 8.43 -26.15
N ALA A 151 36.63 9.44 -25.67
CA ALA A 151 37.19 10.59 -24.98
C ALA A 151 36.17 11.23 -24.03
N GLY A 152 36.62 11.94 -23.01
CA GLY A 152 35.74 12.71 -22.12
C GLY A 152 36.47 13.28 -20.91
N ALA A 153 35.73 14.03 -20.07
CA ALA A 153 36.23 14.51 -18.79
C ALA A 153 35.61 13.72 -17.62
N ALA A 154 36.41 13.45 -16.60
CA ALA A 154 35.99 12.76 -15.39
C ALA A 154 34.84 13.51 -14.67
N SER A 155 33.82 12.75 -14.24
CA SER A 155 32.66 13.21 -13.47
C SER A 155 32.76 12.70 -12.03
N GLY A 156 33.79 13.16 -11.31
CA GLY A 156 34.24 12.59 -10.04
C GLY A 156 35.59 11.87 -10.20
N ALA A 157 36.29 11.66 -9.08
CA ALA A 157 37.49 10.84 -9.07
C ALA A 157 37.14 9.36 -9.35
N SER A 158 38.06 8.60 -9.93
CA SER A 158 37.84 7.16 -10.13
C SER A 158 37.73 6.42 -8.80
N THR A 159 36.96 5.34 -8.81
CA THR A 159 36.85 4.42 -7.68
C THR A 159 37.57 3.11 -7.99
N THR A 160 38.00 2.41 -6.95
CA THR A 160 38.69 1.12 -7.07
C THR A 160 38.40 0.26 -5.85
N GLY A 161 38.46 -1.05 -6.03
CA GLY A 161 38.18 -2.03 -4.99
C GLY A 161 37.58 -3.30 -5.58
N GLU A 162 37.26 -4.25 -4.72
CA GLU A 162 36.77 -5.56 -5.15
C GLU A 162 35.28 -5.56 -5.49
N ASN A 163 34.90 -6.44 -6.41
CA ASN A 163 33.53 -6.71 -6.82
C ASN A 163 33.07 -8.05 -6.24
N LEU A 164 31.76 -8.18 -6.04
CA LEU A 164 31.13 -9.39 -5.50
C LEU A 164 29.89 -9.73 -6.34
N TYR A 165 29.84 -10.99 -6.79
CA TYR A 165 28.79 -11.57 -7.62
C TYR A 165 28.27 -12.87 -6.95
N PRO A 166 27.49 -12.76 -5.87
CA PRO A 166 26.77 -13.89 -5.29
C PRO A 166 25.87 -14.55 -6.32
N ASN A 167 25.66 -15.85 -6.14
CA ASN A 167 24.69 -16.60 -6.92
C ASN A 167 23.33 -16.58 -6.23
N VAL A 168 22.29 -16.27 -6.98
CA VAL A 168 20.90 -16.28 -6.56
C VAL A 168 20.20 -17.38 -7.35
N TYR A 169 19.64 -18.35 -6.65
CA TYR A 169 18.86 -19.41 -7.26
C TYR A 169 17.52 -19.59 -6.54
N THR A 170 16.46 -19.84 -7.31
CA THR A 170 15.13 -20.00 -6.73
C THR A 170 14.77 -21.47 -6.51
N LEU A 171 13.91 -21.70 -5.52
CA LEU A 171 13.34 -23.00 -5.18
C LEU A 171 11.88 -22.85 -4.74
N GLY A 172 11.15 -23.95 -4.70
CA GLY A 172 9.75 -23.98 -4.26
C GLY A 172 8.76 -24.30 -5.41
N SER A 173 7.47 -24.10 -5.14
CA SER A 173 6.38 -24.46 -6.04
C SER A 173 5.84 -23.22 -6.75
N ILE A 174 6.32 -22.98 -7.96
CA ILE A 174 6.03 -21.81 -8.79
C ILE A 174 4.99 -22.22 -9.86
N GLU A 175 3.77 -21.70 -9.86
CA GLU A 175 2.66 -22.16 -10.74
C GLU A 175 3.05 -22.22 -12.25
N GLU A 176 2.48 -23.20 -12.99
CA GLU A 176 2.90 -23.56 -14.36
C GLU A 176 2.15 -22.82 -15.48
N ASP A 177 1.91 -21.52 -15.32
CA ASP A 177 1.31 -20.72 -16.39
C ASP A 177 2.36 -20.10 -17.33
N ASP A 178 1.98 -19.93 -18.60
CA ASP A 178 2.87 -19.80 -19.75
C ASP A 178 3.92 -18.67 -19.72
N ASN A 179 3.93 -17.73 -18.76
CA ASN A 179 4.82 -16.56 -18.76
C ASN A 179 5.14 -16.00 -17.34
N GLN A 180 5.29 -16.85 -16.32
CA GLN A 180 5.67 -16.36 -14.99
C GLN A 180 7.04 -15.68 -14.98
N GLN A 181 7.06 -14.36 -14.70
CA GLN A 181 8.27 -13.55 -14.70
C GLN A 181 8.78 -13.31 -13.28
N ILE A 182 9.93 -13.92 -12.96
CA ILE A 182 10.73 -13.57 -11.78
C ILE A 182 11.53 -12.32 -12.11
N TYR A 183 11.40 -11.29 -11.28
CA TYR A 183 12.17 -10.06 -11.40
C TYR A 183 12.86 -9.70 -10.09
N ILE A 184 13.98 -8.98 -10.18
CA ILE A 184 14.80 -8.62 -9.02
C ILE A 184 14.83 -7.10 -8.90
N ILE A 185 14.56 -6.60 -7.69
CA ILE A 185 14.77 -5.20 -7.32
C ILE A 185 16.04 -5.10 -6.49
N GLN A 186 16.94 -4.19 -6.88
CA GLN A 186 18.13 -3.81 -6.14
C GLN A 186 18.26 -2.29 -6.19
N ASN A 187 18.62 -1.65 -5.06
CA ASN A 187 18.80 -0.20 -4.99
C ASN A 187 17.58 0.61 -5.50
N GLY A 188 16.36 0.14 -5.20
CA GLY A 188 15.12 0.80 -5.62
C GLY A 188 14.81 0.71 -7.12
N ALA A 189 15.54 -0.10 -7.89
CA ALA A 189 15.35 -0.27 -9.32
C ALA A 189 15.25 -1.75 -9.70
N ARG A 190 14.45 -2.04 -10.73
CA ARG A 190 14.35 -3.36 -11.33
C ARG A 190 15.60 -3.61 -12.18
N LEU A 191 16.28 -4.73 -11.94
CA LEU A 191 17.38 -5.18 -12.79
C LEU A 191 16.81 -5.58 -14.16
N THR A 192 17.55 -5.29 -15.22
CA THR A 192 17.22 -5.81 -16.55
C THR A 192 17.43 -7.31 -16.55
N GLU A 193 16.40 -8.08 -16.88
CA GLU A 193 16.46 -9.53 -16.90
C GLU A 193 17.30 -10.04 -18.07
N TRP A 194 18.22 -10.96 -17.78
CA TRP A 194 18.97 -11.73 -18.79
C TRP A 194 18.79 -13.25 -18.63
N TRP A 195 18.11 -13.68 -17.57
CA TRP A 195 17.76 -15.08 -17.35
C TRP A 195 16.57 -15.47 -18.22
N PRO A 196 16.46 -16.75 -18.64
CA PRO A 196 15.50 -17.15 -19.66
C PRO A 196 14.06 -16.81 -19.30
N GLU A 197 13.36 -16.19 -20.25
CA GLU A 197 11.93 -15.83 -20.22
C GLU A 197 11.12 -16.56 -21.32
N SER A 198 11.63 -17.64 -21.92
CA SER A 198 10.89 -18.40 -22.94
C SER A 198 11.23 -19.89 -22.97
N GLY A 199 10.20 -20.73 -22.97
CA GLY A 199 10.26 -22.18 -23.13
C GLY A 199 9.65 -22.93 -21.94
N ALA A 200 8.77 -23.89 -22.20
CA ALA A 200 8.22 -24.78 -21.19
C ALA A 200 9.35 -25.45 -20.40
N GLY A 201 9.42 -25.22 -19.09
CA GLY A 201 10.27 -26.01 -18.18
C GLY A 201 11.37 -25.28 -17.39
N THR A 202 11.65 -23.99 -17.60
CA THR A 202 12.62 -23.24 -16.75
C THR A 202 11.92 -22.21 -15.86
N ARG A 203 11.39 -22.68 -14.73
CA ARG A 203 10.61 -21.90 -13.74
C ARG A 203 11.45 -21.22 -12.67
N GLN A 204 12.74 -21.55 -12.64
CA GLN A 204 13.66 -21.17 -11.58
C GLN A 204 14.82 -20.42 -12.21
N ILE A 205 15.30 -19.39 -11.53
CA ILE A 205 16.54 -18.70 -11.88
C ILE A 205 17.72 -19.36 -11.16
N ASP A 206 18.89 -19.27 -11.77
CA ASP A 206 20.20 -19.57 -11.18
C ASP A 206 21.20 -18.61 -11.85
N VAL A 207 21.45 -17.47 -11.22
CA VAL A 207 22.14 -16.32 -11.82
C VAL A 207 23.14 -15.69 -10.86
N LEU A 208 24.15 -15.00 -11.39
CA LEU A 208 25.07 -14.20 -10.58
C LEU A 208 24.62 -12.75 -10.57
N ILE A 209 24.46 -12.15 -9.39
CA ILE A 209 24.01 -10.76 -9.22
C ILE A 209 25.15 -9.94 -8.65
N LYS A 210 25.52 -8.82 -9.29
CA LYS A 210 26.51 -7.89 -8.73
C LYS A 210 25.94 -7.23 -7.46
N THR A 211 26.59 -7.39 -6.32
CA THR A 211 26.18 -6.78 -5.04
C THR A 211 27.23 -5.88 -4.43
N LYS A 212 28.44 -5.87 -4.99
CA LYS A 212 29.54 -4.97 -4.60
C LYS A 212 30.26 -4.49 -5.86
N GLU A 213 30.49 -3.18 -5.97
CA GLU A 213 31.27 -2.56 -7.04
C GLU A 213 32.36 -1.68 -6.43
N ALA A 214 33.61 -1.87 -6.84
CA ALA A 214 34.76 -1.10 -6.37
C ALA A 214 34.81 -0.97 -4.83
N GLY A 215 34.63 -2.08 -4.12
CA GLY A 215 34.68 -2.15 -2.66
C GLY A 215 33.42 -1.63 -1.94
N THR A 216 32.44 -1.10 -2.66
CA THR A 216 31.21 -0.53 -2.07
C THR A 216 30.01 -1.43 -2.34
N GLU A 217 29.23 -1.72 -1.30
CA GLU A 217 28.01 -2.53 -1.41
C GLU A 217 26.88 -1.76 -2.10
N ILE A 218 26.23 -2.41 -3.05
CA ILE A 218 25.04 -1.89 -3.72
C ILE A 218 23.85 -2.21 -2.82
N ALA A 219 23.18 -1.17 -2.30
CA ALA A 219 22.03 -1.31 -1.40
C ALA A 219 22.30 -2.23 -0.18
N ASN A 220 23.48 -2.09 0.45
CA ASN A 220 23.94 -2.94 1.56
C ASN A 220 23.96 -4.43 1.23
N GLY A 221 24.16 -4.79 -0.05
CA GLY A 221 24.14 -6.17 -0.52
C GLY A 221 22.76 -6.82 -0.54
N VAL A 222 21.68 -6.06 -0.28
CA VAL A 222 20.31 -6.58 -0.24
C VAL A 222 19.64 -6.49 -1.60
N ILE A 223 18.96 -7.57 -1.98
CA ILE A 223 18.03 -7.60 -3.11
C ILE A 223 16.67 -8.08 -2.64
N THR A 224 15.63 -7.82 -3.43
CA THR A 224 14.33 -8.48 -3.28
C THR A 224 13.95 -9.13 -4.60
N VAL A 225 13.71 -10.44 -4.55
CA VAL A 225 13.23 -11.23 -5.69
C VAL A 225 11.72 -11.30 -5.61
N PHE A 226 11.03 -11.04 -6.72
CA PHE A 226 9.58 -10.97 -6.80
C PHE A 226 9.05 -11.96 -7.83
N LEU A 227 7.84 -12.44 -7.56
CA LEU A 227 7.04 -13.22 -8.49
C LEU A 227 5.59 -12.73 -8.41
N ARG A 228 5.19 -11.93 -9.41
CA ARG A 228 3.90 -11.23 -9.42
C ARG A 228 3.19 -11.34 -10.77
N HIS A 229 2.89 -12.57 -11.14
CA HIS A 229 2.25 -12.88 -12.40
C HIS A 229 0.77 -12.50 -12.40
N TYR A 230 0.40 -11.60 -13.31
CA TYR A 230 -0.98 -11.28 -13.63
C TYR A 230 -1.07 -11.11 -15.15
N PRO A 231 -1.41 -12.18 -15.88
CA PRO A 231 -1.33 -12.19 -17.33
C PRO A 231 -2.45 -11.36 -17.96
N THR A 232 -2.20 -10.94 -19.20
CA THR A 232 -3.11 -10.04 -19.93
C THR A 232 -4.55 -10.56 -19.98
N GLY A 233 -4.71 -11.87 -20.18
CA GLY A 233 -5.99 -12.56 -20.30
C GLY A 233 -6.77 -12.77 -18.99
N GLY A 234 -6.20 -12.45 -17.82
CA GLY A 234 -6.82 -12.76 -16.52
C GLY A 234 -6.27 -14.04 -15.90
N ASN A 235 -6.83 -14.48 -14.77
CA ASN A 235 -6.30 -15.57 -13.94
C ASN A 235 -4.92 -15.23 -13.37
N ALA A 236 -4.90 -14.27 -12.44
CA ALA A 236 -3.68 -13.95 -11.71
C ALA A 236 -3.28 -15.10 -10.78
N ASP A 237 -2.01 -15.12 -10.41
CA ASP A 237 -1.52 -15.96 -9.33
C ASP A 237 -1.50 -15.21 -8.00
N LEU A 238 -1.51 -15.93 -6.88
CA LEU A 238 -1.05 -15.38 -5.61
C LEU A 238 0.41 -14.94 -5.76
N TYR A 239 0.73 -13.76 -5.25
CA TYR A 239 2.08 -13.19 -5.37
C TYR A 239 3.02 -13.72 -4.30
N ASP A 240 4.31 -13.70 -4.59
CA ASP A 240 5.36 -13.92 -3.60
C ASP A 240 6.53 -12.97 -3.80
N HIS A 241 7.32 -12.80 -2.75
CA HIS A 241 8.59 -12.11 -2.80
C HIS A 241 9.49 -12.56 -1.66
N PHE A 242 10.79 -12.38 -1.85
CA PHE A 242 11.79 -12.74 -0.86
C PHE A 242 12.92 -11.72 -0.88
N GLY A 243 13.11 -11.04 0.25
CA GLY A 243 14.26 -10.18 0.50
C GLY A 243 15.42 -11.02 1.03
N ILE A 244 16.62 -10.80 0.52
CA ILE A 244 17.83 -11.53 0.93
C ILE A 244 19.03 -10.59 0.99
N ASP A 245 19.82 -10.73 2.04
CA ASP A 245 21.12 -10.10 2.21
C ASP A 245 22.21 -11.01 1.61
N LEU A 246 22.97 -10.48 0.66
CA LEU A 246 24.00 -11.20 -0.08
C LEU A 246 25.42 -10.70 0.23
N THR A 247 25.61 -9.95 1.31
CA THR A 247 26.91 -9.38 1.72
C THR A 247 27.98 -10.45 1.94
N ALA A 248 27.59 -11.65 2.39
CA ALA A 248 28.49 -12.79 2.60
C ALA A 248 28.95 -13.48 1.30
N GLY A 249 28.37 -13.15 0.14
CA GLY A 249 28.64 -13.82 -1.12
C GLY A 249 28.00 -15.22 -1.20
N GLY A 250 28.64 -16.12 -1.96
CA GLY A 250 28.24 -17.52 -2.07
C GLY A 250 26.92 -17.77 -2.83
N ARG A 251 26.43 -19.01 -2.75
CA ARG A 251 25.14 -19.41 -3.32
C ARG A 251 24.01 -19.18 -2.33
N ASN A 252 22.97 -18.51 -2.79
CA ASN A 252 21.88 -18.02 -1.96
C ASN A 252 20.54 -18.51 -2.51
N ALA A 253 19.84 -19.27 -1.67
CA ALA A 253 18.55 -19.86 -1.99
C ALA A 253 17.41 -18.87 -1.77
N VAL A 254 16.53 -18.76 -2.76
CA VAL A 254 15.37 -17.88 -2.72
C VAL A 254 14.09 -18.72 -2.81
N PRO A 255 13.42 -19.01 -1.69
CA PRO A 255 12.18 -19.75 -1.71
C PRO A 255 11.04 -18.87 -2.24
N LEU A 256 10.37 -19.34 -3.29
CA LEU A 256 9.19 -18.73 -3.88
C LEU A 256 8.09 -19.78 -4.05
N ALA A 257 6.85 -19.40 -3.74
CA ALA A 257 5.69 -20.24 -3.95
C ALA A 257 4.50 -19.42 -4.47
N THR A 258 3.91 -19.87 -5.57
CA THR A 258 2.70 -19.28 -6.15
C THR A 258 1.67 -20.35 -6.43
N SER A 259 0.41 -19.93 -6.51
CA SER A 259 -0.72 -20.78 -6.88
C SER A 259 -1.80 -19.92 -7.53
N PRO A 260 -2.74 -20.50 -8.28
CA PRO A 260 -3.79 -19.72 -8.95
C PRO A 260 -4.64 -18.95 -7.94
N ASP A 261 -4.90 -17.67 -8.22
CA ASP A 261 -5.79 -16.83 -7.43
C ASP A 261 -7.21 -16.87 -8.00
N LEU A 262 -8.02 -17.78 -7.44
CA LEU A 262 -9.41 -17.97 -7.86
C LEU A 262 -10.30 -16.74 -7.65
N ASN A 263 -9.84 -15.73 -6.88
CA ASN A 263 -10.58 -14.49 -6.65
C ASN A 263 -10.12 -13.35 -7.58
N ASN A 264 -9.20 -13.61 -8.50
CA ASN A 264 -8.69 -12.64 -9.47
C ASN A 264 -8.56 -13.29 -10.87
N THR A 265 -9.71 -13.54 -11.49
CA THR A 265 -9.78 -14.17 -12.81
C THR A 265 -9.97 -13.15 -13.93
N THR A 266 -10.26 -11.89 -13.60
CA THR A 266 -10.57 -10.86 -14.60
C THR A 266 -9.34 -10.43 -15.40
N ALA A 267 -9.51 -10.22 -16.71
CA ALA A 267 -8.45 -9.70 -17.58
C ALA A 267 -7.93 -8.32 -17.15
N THR A 268 -6.61 -8.12 -17.24
CA THR A 268 -5.96 -6.86 -16.83
C THR A 268 -6.50 -5.63 -17.58
N ALA A 269 -6.93 -5.79 -18.84
CA ALA A 269 -7.53 -4.71 -19.62
C ALA A 269 -8.81 -4.17 -18.97
N THR A 270 -9.65 -5.04 -18.42
CA THR A 270 -10.87 -4.63 -17.69
C THR A 270 -10.51 -3.96 -16.37
N VAL A 271 -9.62 -4.57 -15.59
CA VAL A 271 -9.23 -4.08 -14.26
C VAL A 271 -8.49 -2.73 -14.34
N SER A 272 -7.77 -2.47 -15.43
CA SER A 272 -7.14 -1.17 -15.68
C SER A 272 -8.14 0.00 -15.71
N GLY A 273 -9.42 -0.28 -16.02
CA GLY A 273 -10.51 0.69 -15.99
C GLY A 273 -11.08 1.00 -14.60
N TYR A 274 -10.58 0.35 -13.53
CA TYR A 274 -11.01 0.61 -12.15
C TYR A 274 -10.23 1.77 -11.50
N SER A 275 -9.79 2.74 -12.31
CA SER A 275 -8.95 3.87 -11.89
C SER A 275 -9.68 4.90 -11.01
N ASP A 276 -10.99 4.75 -10.83
CA ASP A 276 -11.80 5.47 -9.85
C ASP A 276 -11.50 5.03 -8.41
N ILE A 277 -10.88 3.85 -8.21
CA ILE A 277 -10.37 3.45 -6.90
C ILE A 277 -9.16 4.31 -6.55
N THR A 278 -9.25 5.00 -5.42
CA THR A 278 -8.15 5.84 -4.90
C THR A 278 -7.41 5.08 -3.80
N ILE A 279 -6.08 5.01 -3.89
CA ILE A 279 -5.19 4.47 -2.85
C ILE A 279 -4.34 5.63 -2.33
N ALA A 280 -4.57 6.07 -1.10
CA ALA A 280 -3.89 7.21 -0.52
C ALA A 280 -3.08 6.82 0.72
N PHE A 281 -1.76 6.94 0.64
CA PHE A 281 -0.84 6.76 1.76
C PHE A 281 -0.81 8.04 2.58
N VAL A 282 -0.98 7.96 3.90
CA VAL A 282 -0.84 9.11 4.79
C VAL A 282 0.62 9.54 4.79
N ASN A 283 0.89 10.79 4.43
CA ASN A 283 2.26 11.32 4.41
C ASN A 283 2.46 12.47 5.40
N GLY A 284 1.42 13.18 5.82
CA GLY A 284 1.62 14.20 6.84
C GLY A 284 0.42 15.04 7.18
N THR A 285 0.68 16.00 8.07
CA THR A 285 -0.30 17.01 8.48
C THR A 285 0.28 18.40 8.38
N LEU A 286 -0.57 19.38 8.07
CA LEU A 286 -0.24 20.80 8.11
C LEU A 286 -1.36 21.59 8.78
N THR A 287 -1.03 22.81 9.21
CA THR A 287 -2.00 23.76 9.73
C THR A 287 -2.45 24.72 8.64
N TYR A 288 -3.68 25.22 8.73
CA TYR A 288 -4.18 26.34 7.92
C TYR A 288 -4.79 27.42 8.80
N SER A 289 -4.71 28.67 8.33
CA SER A 289 -5.22 29.86 9.02
C SER A 289 -6.66 30.20 8.65
N ALA A 290 -7.08 29.83 7.44
CA ALA A 290 -8.42 30.04 6.91
C ALA A 290 -8.78 28.94 5.90
N ILE A 291 -10.06 28.60 5.83
CA ILE A 291 -10.61 27.59 4.92
C ILE A 291 -11.98 28.04 4.37
N SER A 292 -12.30 27.70 3.12
CA SER A 292 -13.52 28.13 2.42
C SER A 292 -14.62 27.06 2.34
N GLY A 293 -14.69 26.14 3.30
CA GLY A 293 -15.70 25.08 3.36
C GLY A 293 -15.12 23.67 3.50
N THR A 294 -15.88 22.69 3.05
CA THR A 294 -15.54 21.26 3.17
C THR A 294 -14.84 20.76 1.91
N PHE A 295 -13.65 20.19 2.06
CA PHE A 295 -13.00 19.41 1.02
C PHE A 295 -13.69 18.04 0.87
N THR A 296 -13.77 17.54 -0.36
CA THR A 296 -14.27 16.21 -0.67
C THR A 296 -13.22 15.18 -0.27
N ASN A 297 -13.61 14.20 0.54
CA ASN A 297 -12.70 13.12 0.95
C ASN A 297 -12.06 12.41 -0.27
N LEU A 298 -10.76 12.14 -0.20
CA LEU A 298 -9.94 11.54 -1.25
C LEU A 298 -9.80 12.35 -2.56
N GLU A 299 -10.12 13.65 -2.54
CA GLU A 299 -9.89 14.50 -3.71
C GLU A 299 -8.41 14.88 -3.90
N PRO A 300 -7.97 15.11 -5.15
CA PRO A 300 -6.66 15.71 -5.38
C PRO A 300 -6.62 17.15 -4.89
N VAL A 301 -5.49 17.54 -4.29
CA VAL A 301 -5.22 18.91 -3.87
C VAL A 301 -3.91 19.40 -4.48
N SER A 302 -3.83 20.72 -4.69
CA SER A 302 -2.61 21.37 -5.17
C SER A 302 -2.37 22.71 -4.48
N GLN A 303 -1.11 23.08 -4.35
CA GLN A 303 -0.68 24.42 -3.94
C GLN A 303 0.10 25.05 -5.10
N ALA A 304 -0.58 25.85 -5.91
CA ALA A 304 -0.07 26.32 -7.20
C ALA A 304 1.30 27.03 -7.13
N VAL A 305 1.57 27.78 -6.05
CA VAL A 305 2.82 28.53 -5.88
C VAL A 305 4.03 27.63 -5.61
N SER A 306 3.89 26.59 -4.79
CA SER A 306 4.98 25.64 -4.53
C SER A 306 5.06 24.53 -5.57
N GLY A 307 3.98 24.31 -6.33
CA GLY A 307 3.82 23.15 -7.22
C GLY A 307 3.52 21.85 -6.47
N ALA A 308 3.34 21.89 -5.14
CA ALA A 308 3.06 20.69 -4.35
C ALA A 308 1.67 20.15 -4.64
N THR A 309 1.56 18.81 -4.68
CA THR A 309 0.30 18.08 -4.90
C THR A 309 0.12 16.99 -3.85
N GLY A 310 -1.11 16.57 -3.63
CA GLY A 310 -1.44 15.46 -2.75
C GLY A 310 -2.90 15.03 -2.87
N ILE A 311 -3.33 14.16 -1.96
CA ILE A 311 -4.71 13.71 -1.78
C ILE A 311 -5.20 14.19 -0.42
N PHE A 312 -6.37 14.83 -0.40
CA PHE A 312 -7.01 15.24 0.84
C PHE A 312 -7.58 14.04 1.60
N LEU A 313 -7.25 13.94 2.89
CA LEU A 313 -7.74 12.86 3.75
C LEU A 313 -8.64 13.35 4.88
N TYR A 314 -8.34 14.51 5.46
CA TYR A 314 -9.08 15.01 6.62
C TYR A 314 -8.85 16.51 6.87
N GLN A 315 -9.87 17.18 7.40
CA GLN A 315 -9.79 18.53 7.98
C GLN A 315 -10.50 18.57 9.33
N THR A 316 -9.95 19.34 10.29
CA THR A 316 -10.57 19.49 11.61
C THR A 316 -11.74 20.47 11.64
N THR A 317 -11.72 21.51 10.82
CA THR A 317 -12.77 22.54 10.76
C THR A 317 -13.15 22.85 9.31
N THR A 318 -14.34 23.39 9.10
CA THR A 318 -14.83 23.84 7.77
C THR A 318 -14.83 25.37 7.64
N THR A 319 -14.45 26.08 8.70
CA THR A 319 -14.31 27.54 8.76
C THR A 319 -13.21 27.91 9.75
N GLY A 320 -12.44 28.96 9.46
CA GLY A 320 -11.37 29.45 10.35
C GLY A 320 -10.08 28.63 10.26
N ALA A 321 -9.34 28.58 11.36
CA ALA A 321 -8.07 27.86 11.45
C ALA A 321 -8.28 26.38 11.82
N GLY A 322 -7.32 25.53 11.45
CA GLY A 322 -7.38 24.10 11.72
C GLY A 322 -6.17 23.32 11.21
N THR A 323 -6.30 22.00 11.15
CA THR A 323 -5.30 21.09 10.60
C THR A 323 -5.88 20.28 9.45
N MET A 324 -5.01 19.92 8.51
CA MET A 324 -5.32 19.12 7.33
C MET A 324 -4.34 17.95 7.26
N THR A 325 -4.86 16.75 7.02
CA THR A 325 -4.06 15.55 6.75
C THR A 325 -4.05 15.30 5.25
N LEU A 326 -2.85 15.10 4.70
CA LEU A 326 -2.63 14.85 3.27
C LEU A 326 -1.95 13.49 3.07
N GLY A 327 -2.30 12.85 1.96
CA GLY A 327 -1.65 11.66 1.47
C GLY A 327 -1.09 11.82 0.06
N ASN A 328 -0.31 10.84 -0.39
CA ASN A 328 0.37 10.82 -1.70
C ASN A 328 1.03 12.16 -2.06
N VAL A 329 1.78 12.72 -1.12
CA VAL A 329 2.37 14.06 -1.27
C VAL A 329 3.51 14.01 -2.28
N VAL A 330 3.54 15.01 -3.17
CA VAL A 330 4.66 15.27 -4.08
C VAL A 330 5.05 16.74 -3.96
N GLY A 331 6.33 16.99 -3.75
CA GLY A 331 6.85 18.33 -3.46
C GLY A 331 6.61 18.75 -2.01
N THR A 332 6.71 20.05 -1.73
CA THR A 332 6.60 20.59 -0.37
C THR A 332 5.49 21.63 -0.27
N PHE A 333 4.42 21.30 0.45
CA PHE A 333 3.43 22.28 0.85
C PHE A 333 4.08 23.28 1.82
N ASN A 334 4.18 24.55 1.42
CA ASN A 334 4.77 25.61 2.22
C ASN A 334 3.76 26.23 3.19
N SER A 335 4.21 27.15 4.04
CA SER A 335 3.44 27.71 5.16
C SER A 335 2.63 28.97 4.85
N THR A 336 2.48 29.38 3.58
CA THR A 336 1.89 30.69 3.25
C THR A 336 0.90 30.67 2.10
N ASN A 337 0.84 29.61 1.29
CA ASN A 337 0.08 29.59 0.05
C ASN A 337 -1.20 28.77 0.10
N ILE A 338 -2.10 29.03 -0.84
CA ILE A 338 -3.42 28.42 -0.88
C ILE A 338 -3.33 26.99 -1.44
N ILE A 339 -3.89 26.05 -0.69
CA ILE A 339 -4.20 24.69 -1.12
C ILE A 339 -5.61 24.72 -1.71
N THR A 340 -5.79 24.14 -2.90
CA THR A 340 -7.09 24.09 -3.60
C THR A 340 -7.49 22.63 -3.83
N GLY A 341 -8.73 22.29 -3.48
CA GLY A 341 -9.35 21.00 -3.78
C GLY A 341 -9.81 20.92 -5.22
N GLY A 342 -9.43 19.86 -5.93
CA GLY A 342 -9.70 19.68 -7.34
C GLY A 342 -11.17 19.35 -7.67
N THR A 343 -11.89 18.72 -6.74
CA THR A 343 -13.30 18.33 -6.90
C THR A 343 -14.23 19.34 -6.21
N SER A 344 -13.92 19.70 -4.96
CA SER A 344 -14.74 20.61 -4.16
C SER A 344 -14.58 22.07 -4.55
N GLY A 345 -13.44 22.46 -5.13
CA GLY A 345 -13.04 23.86 -5.28
C GLY A 345 -12.78 24.58 -3.95
N ALA A 346 -12.80 23.87 -2.82
CA ALA A 346 -12.51 24.44 -1.51
C ALA A 346 -11.04 24.87 -1.44
N THR A 347 -10.79 25.94 -0.68
CA THR A 347 -9.46 26.52 -0.52
C THR A 347 -9.07 26.58 0.95
N ALA A 348 -7.80 26.35 1.26
CA ALA A 348 -7.23 26.50 2.59
C ALA A 348 -5.89 27.24 2.52
N THR A 349 -5.71 28.29 3.32
CA THR A 349 -4.44 29.04 3.39
C THR A 349 -3.54 28.36 4.40
N SER A 350 -2.53 27.62 3.93
CA SER A 350 -1.54 26.95 4.80
C SER A 350 -0.87 27.94 5.74
N SER A 351 -0.60 27.51 6.98
CA SER A 351 0.13 28.28 8.00
C SER A 351 1.35 27.55 8.57
N SER A 352 1.60 26.31 8.12
CA SER A 352 2.83 25.57 8.42
C SER A 352 3.28 24.78 7.20
N ILE A 353 4.56 24.41 7.20
CA ILE A 353 5.06 23.35 6.31
C ILE A 353 4.41 22.03 6.74
N LEU A 354 4.23 21.10 5.80
CA LEU A 354 3.80 19.74 6.10
C LEU A 354 4.79 19.05 7.05
N THR A 355 4.27 18.52 8.14
CA THR A 355 5.02 17.63 9.04
C THR A 355 4.70 16.19 8.67
N GLU A 356 5.75 15.42 8.38
CA GLU A 356 5.65 14.01 8.02
C GLU A 356 4.97 13.17 9.11
N ALA A 357 4.01 12.36 8.70
CA ALA A 357 3.30 11.42 9.54
C ALA A 357 2.82 10.24 8.69
N TYR A 358 2.86 9.03 9.25
CA TYR A 358 2.48 7.83 8.52
C TYR A 358 1.11 7.28 8.92
N THR A 359 0.40 7.91 9.86
CA THR A 359 -0.94 7.45 10.28
C THR A 359 -1.95 8.57 10.41
N MET A 360 -3.21 8.21 10.23
CA MET A 360 -4.36 9.03 10.61
C MET A 360 -5.39 8.19 11.35
N SER A 361 -6.21 8.85 12.15
CA SER A 361 -7.32 8.22 12.86
C SER A 361 -8.48 7.88 11.93
N LYS A 362 -8.96 6.64 11.96
CA LYS A 362 -10.21 6.20 11.32
C LYS A 362 -11.03 5.36 12.30
N ASN A 363 -12.33 5.43 12.17
CA ASN A 363 -13.28 4.67 12.98
C ASN A 363 -14.38 4.09 12.10
N PHE A 364 -14.85 2.89 12.46
CA PHE A 364 -16.12 2.42 11.95
C PHE A 364 -17.25 3.30 12.47
N GLU A 365 -18.41 3.20 11.83
CA GLU A 365 -19.60 3.89 12.31
C GLU A 365 -19.84 3.59 13.79
N GLN A 366 -19.89 4.64 14.60
CA GLN A 366 -20.08 4.59 16.06
C GLN A 366 -19.02 3.76 16.80
N GLY A 367 -17.88 3.47 16.16
CA GLY A 367 -16.74 2.76 16.75
C GLY A 367 -15.68 3.70 17.32
N SER A 368 -14.73 3.11 18.06
CA SER A 368 -13.51 3.79 18.49
C SER A 368 -12.60 4.12 17.30
N SER A 369 -11.79 5.17 17.46
CA SER A 369 -10.79 5.58 16.47
C SER A 369 -9.49 4.80 16.63
N PHE A 370 -8.94 4.33 15.52
CA PHE A 370 -7.67 3.60 15.44
C PHE A 370 -6.80 4.14 14.30
N PRO A 371 -5.47 4.02 14.39
CA PRO A 371 -4.57 4.58 13.39
C PRO A 371 -4.48 3.71 12.13
N TYR A 372 -4.53 4.32 10.95
CA TYR A 372 -4.33 3.68 9.65
C TYR A 372 -3.36 4.50 8.78
N SER A 373 -2.56 3.82 7.96
CA SER A 373 -1.49 4.41 7.13
C SER A 373 -1.86 4.53 5.66
N VAL A 374 -2.85 3.77 5.19
CA VAL A 374 -3.37 3.83 3.83
C VAL A 374 -4.88 3.93 3.89
N VAL A 375 -5.46 4.87 3.17
CA VAL A 375 -6.91 5.05 3.01
C VAL A 375 -7.27 4.74 1.57
N ILE A 376 -8.16 3.77 1.38
CA ILE A 376 -8.60 3.33 0.07
C ILE A 376 -10.08 3.67 -0.11
N GLY A 377 -10.39 4.46 -1.14
CA GLY A 377 -11.76 4.71 -1.57
C GLY A 377 -12.13 3.77 -2.71
N CYS A 378 -13.10 2.88 -2.48
CA CYS A 378 -13.52 1.87 -3.44
C CYS A 378 -14.51 2.37 -4.51
N ALA A 379 -14.91 3.65 -4.48
CA ALA A 379 -15.80 4.26 -5.47
C ALA A 379 -17.10 3.46 -5.75
N THR A 380 -17.73 2.93 -4.70
CA THR A 380 -18.94 2.08 -4.70
C THR A 380 -18.78 0.71 -5.35
N ARG A 381 -17.56 0.33 -5.74
CA ARG A 381 -17.27 -1.00 -6.29
C ARG A 381 -17.36 -2.09 -5.23
N VAL A 382 -17.63 -3.30 -5.70
CA VAL A 382 -17.57 -4.50 -4.86
C VAL A 382 -16.13 -4.80 -4.46
N LEU A 383 -15.93 -5.42 -3.30
CA LEU A 383 -14.58 -5.64 -2.75
C LEU A 383 -13.73 -6.61 -3.58
N THR A 384 -14.35 -7.50 -4.36
CA THR A 384 -13.64 -8.34 -5.33
C THR A 384 -12.94 -7.48 -6.40
N GLN A 385 -13.65 -6.50 -6.98
CA GLN A 385 -13.05 -5.57 -7.97
C GLN A 385 -11.94 -4.72 -7.35
N ALA A 386 -12.12 -4.29 -6.09
CA ALA A 386 -11.08 -3.56 -5.39
C ALA A 386 -9.83 -4.42 -5.18
N TYR A 387 -10.00 -5.68 -4.77
CA TYR A 387 -8.93 -6.65 -4.63
C TYR A 387 -8.18 -6.89 -5.95
N GLU A 388 -8.90 -7.11 -7.06
CA GLU A 388 -8.29 -7.27 -8.39
C GLU A 388 -7.49 -6.03 -8.80
N TYR A 389 -7.99 -4.83 -8.50
CA TYR A 389 -7.27 -3.59 -8.76
C TYR A 389 -5.98 -3.47 -7.94
N PHE A 390 -5.99 -3.89 -6.67
CA PHE A 390 -4.80 -3.91 -5.82
C PHE A 390 -3.70 -4.82 -6.39
N LYS A 391 -4.09 -5.99 -6.91
CA LYS A 391 -3.20 -6.91 -7.62
C LYS A 391 -2.68 -6.27 -8.90
N TYR A 392 -3.58 -5.68 -9.70
CA TYR A 392 -3.22 -4.98 -10.94
C TYR A 392 -2.16 -3.89 -10.69
N VAL A 393 -2.37 -2.98 -9.73
CA VAL A 393 -1.41 -1.89 -9.47
C VAL A 393 -0.10 -2.35 -8.84
N THR A 394 0.01 -3.59 -8.35
CA THR A 394 1.24 -4.14 -7.75
C THR A 394 1.92 -5.21 -8.59
N ARG A 395 1.35 -5.59 -9.73
CA ARG A 395 1.87 -6.61 -10.65
C ARG A 395 3.24 -6.25 -11.24
N VAL A 396 3.91 -7.25 -11.81
CA VAL A 396 5.16 -7.04 -12.57
C VAL A 396 4.99 -5.97 -13.66
N GLY A 397 5.94 -5.04 -13.75
CA GLY A 397 5.89 -3.94 -14.72
C GLY A 397 4.93 -2.79 -14.37
N SER A 398 4.22 -2.84 -13.23
CA SER A 398 3.38 -1.72 -12.80
C SER A 398 4.20 -0.49 -12.44
N THR A 399 3.88 0.65 -13.07
CA THR A 399 4.45 1.97 -12.79
C THR A 399 3.59 2.83 -11.86
N PHE A 400 2.53 2.26 -11.26
CA PHE A 400 1.65 3.00 -10.36
C PHE A 400 2.46 3.58 -9.19
N SER A 401 2.35 4.89 -8.94
CA SER A 401 3.10 5.56 -7.88
C SER A 401 2.51 5.27 -6.51
N MET A 402 3.32 4.71 -5.63
CA MET A 402 3.05 4.44 -4.22
C MET A 402 3.87 5.40 -3.37
N TYR A 403 3.40 5.71 -2.16
CA TYR A 403 4.06 6.67 -1.26
C TYR A 403 4.22 6.10 0.15
N PRO A 404 4.83 4.90 0.30
CA PRO A 404 5.08 4.35 1.62
C PRO A 404 6.03 5.25 2.40
N THR A 405 5.97 5.10 3.71
CA THR A 405 6.81 5.85 4.64
C THR A 405 7.89 4.97 5.22
N ALA A 406 9.03 5.57 5.55
CA ALA A 406 10.11 4.91 6.25
C ALA A 406 10.63 5.78 7.38
N LYS A 407 11.00 5.14 8.50
CA LYS A 407 11.78 5.77 9.58
C LYS A 407 13.22 5.29 9.46
N ALA A 408 14.12 6.20 9.07
CA ALA A 408 15.54 5.90 8.97
C ALA A 408 16.18 5.72 10.36
N GLN A 409 17.29 5.00 10.46
CA GLN A 409 18.04 4.84 11.70
C GLN A 409 18.43 6.20 12.29
N GLY A 410 18.00 6.50 13.52
CA GLY A 410 18.17 7.80 14.19
C GLY A 410 17.46 8.99 13.52
N GLY A 411 16.66 8.76 12.47
CA GLY A 411 16.05 9.79 11.64
C GLY A 411 14.56 10.03 11.89
N ALA A 412 14.03 11.07 11.24
CA ALA A 412 12.61 11.35 11.17
C ALA A 412 11.89 10.40 10.19
N VAL A 413 10.56 10.38 10.26
CA VAL A 413 9.73 9.74 9.24
C VAL A 413 9.87 10.51 7.93
N THR A 414 9.98 9.78 6.83
CA THR A 414 10.00 10.30 5.46
C THR A 414 9.10 9.44 4.58
N HIS A 415 8.70 9.93 3.42
CA HIS A 415 8.11 9.13 2.37
C HIS A 415 8.93 9.23 1.08
N SER A 416 8.85 8.19 0.25
CA SER A 416 9.46 8.19 -1.07
C SER A 416 8.53 7.52 -2.08
N ALA A 417 8.53 8.03 -3.31
CA ALA A 417 7.75 7.43 -4.38
C ALA A 417 8.36 6.08 -4.77
N LEU A 418 7.55 5.02 -4.74
CA LEU A 418 7.91 3.69 -5.25
C LEU A 418 6.96 3.29 -6.38
N GLN A 419 7.45 2.50 -7.32
CA GLN A 419 6.57 1.88 -8.30
C GLN A 419 5.81 0.72 -7.67
N GLY A 420 4.58 0.47 -8.12
CA GLY A 420 3.72 -0.58 -7.57
C GLY A 420 4.34 -1.98 -7.62
N GLN A 421 5.16 -2.27 -8.63
CA GLN A 421 5.92 -3.53 -8.70
C GLN A 421 6.95 -3.72 -7.56
N GLN A 422 7.32 -2.65 -6.85
CA GLN A 422 8.27 -2.69 -5.73
C GLN A 422 7.57 -2.68 -4.36
N TYR A 423 6.30 -2.26 -4.31
CA TYR A 423 5.58 -2.06 -3.06
C TYR A 423 5.28 -3.38 -2.34
N ILE A 424 5.66 -3.48 -1.06
CA ILE A 424 5.39 -4.65 -0.19
C ILE A 424 4.65 -4.30 1.10
N ARG A 425 4.75 -3.06 1.58
CA ARG A 425 4.16 -2.59 2.85
C ARG A 425 4.08 -1.06 2.91
N ALA A 426 3.15 -0.54 3.72
CA ALA A 426 2.89 0.90 3.82
C ALA A 426 3.89 1.67 4.70
N HIS A 427 4.47 1.01 5.70
CA HIS A 427 5.44 1.62 6.61
C HIS A 427 6.58 0.65 6.93
N GLU A 428 7.80 1.19 6.98
CA GLU A 428 9.01 0.48 7.37
C GLU A 428 9.78 1.27 8.44
N ASP A 429 10.20 0.59 9.50
CA ASP A 429 11.00 1.17 10.56
C ASP A 429 12.39 0.50 10.58
N ASN A 430 13.39 1.24 10.10
CA ASN A 430 14.77 0.78 9.94
C ASN A 430 15.65 1.11 11.16
N GLN A 431 15.05 1.36 12.32
CA GLN A 431 15.79 1.53 13.58
C GLN A 431 16.42 0.20 14.03
N THR A 432 17.50 0.28 14.83
CA THR A 432 18.12 -0.92 15.42
C THR A 432 17.13 -1.74 16.26
N THR A 433 16.20 -1.05 16.91
CA THR A 433 15.03 -1.63 17.59
C THR A 433 13.80 -0.96 17.00
N PRO A 434 13.20 -1.54 15.94
CA PRO A 434 12.02 -0.96 15.29
C PRO A 434 10.86 -0.84 16.29
N ASP A 435 10.18 0.32 16.29
CA ASP A 435 8.96 0.51 17.06
C ASP A 435 7.83 -0.32 16.41
N ASN A 436 7.76 -0.30 15.08
CA ASN A 436 6.72 -0.99 14.32
C ASN A 436 7.06 -1.09 12.82
N THR A 437 7.54 -2.26 12.39
CA THR A 437 7.67 -2.57 10.95
C THR A 437 6.50 -3.42 10.50
N PHE A 438 5.76 -2.96 9.49
CA PHE A 438 4.58 -3.68 9.03
C PHE A 438 4.97 -5.00 8.37
N SER A 439 4.24 -6.05 8.72
CA SER A 439 4.42 -7.36 8.10
C SER A 439 3.84 -7.34 6.68
N PRO A 440 4.64 -7.67 5.64
CA PRO A 440 4.15 -7.65 4.27
C PRO A 440 3.17 -8.81 4.03
N VAL A 441 2.08 -8.53 3.31
CA VAL A 441 1.14 -9.56 2.84
C VAL A 441 1.58 -9.98 1.45
N LYS A 442 2.36 -11.06 1.36
CA LYS A 442 3.03 -11.45 0.13
C LYS A 442 2.07 -11.71 -1.04
N ALA A 443 0.97 -12.41 -0.77
CA ALA A 443 -0.05 -12.80 -1.74
C ALA A 443 -0.69 -11.61 -2.47
N SER A 444 -0.81 -10.46 -1.79
CA SER A 444 -1.40 -9.22 -2.27
C SER A 444 -1.06 -8.07 -1.30
N PRO A 445 -0.23 -7.09 -1.69
CA PRO A 445 0.35 -6.12 -0.75
C PRO A 445 -0.63 -5.25 0.05
N PHE A 446 -1.87 -5.07 -0.43
CA PHE A 446 -2.90 -4.30 0.28
C PHE A 446 -3.86 -5.17 1.11
N GLY A 447 -3.81 -6.49 0.96
CA GLY A 447 -4.71 -7.42 1.61
C GLY A 447 -5.20 -8.54 0.70
N THR A 448 -5.69 -9.62 1.31
CA THR A 448 -6.20 -10.81 0.60
C THR A 448 -7.72 -10.81 0.52
N PHE A 449 -8.27 -11.61 -0.40
CA PHE A 449 -9.71 -11.83 -0.51
C PHE A 449 -10.00 -13.33 -0.42
N ALA A 450 -10.89 -13.74 0.49
CA ALA A 450 -11.26 -15.13 0.67
C ALA A 450 -12.68 -15.27 1.23
N GLY A 451 -13.44 -16.23 0.72
CA GLY A 451 -14.79 -16.53 1.22
C GLY A 451 -15.78 -15.36 1.12
N GLY A 452 -15.61 -14.48 0.12
CA GLY A 452 -16.42 -13.27 -0.02
C GLY A 452 -16.02 -12.12 0.90
N LYS A 453 -14.92 -12.25 1.66
CA LYS A 453 -14.44 -11.26 2.63
C LYS A 453 -13.04 -10.75 2.29
N PHE A 454 -12.85 -9.43 2.39
CA PHE A 454 -11.53 -8.80 2.27
C PHE A 454 -10.80 -8.75 3.61
N PHE A 455 -9.52 -9.11 3.63
CA PHE A 455 -8.63 -9.03 4.79
C PHE A 455 -7.51 -8.02 4.48
N GLY A 456 -7.64 -6.81 5.02
CA GLY A 456 -6.68 -5.73 4.77
C GLY A 456 -5.31 -5.99 5.40
N ALA A 457 -4.25 -5.59 4.70
CA ALA A 457 -2.91 -5.55 5.27
C ALA A 457 -2.82 -4.54 6.43
N GLN A 458 -1.75 -4.64 7.24
CA GLN A 458 -1.53 -3.74 8.37
C GLN A 458 -1.53 -2.28 7.93
N GLY A 459 -2.33 -1.46 8.61
CA GLY A 459 -2.49 -0.04 8.33
C GLY A 459 -3.39 0.29 7.14
N VAL A 460 -4.01 -0.69 6.46
CA VAL A 460 -4.93 -0.44 5.34
C VAL A 460 -6.36 -0.23 5.84
N TRP A 461 -6.92 0.93 5.52
CA TRP A 461 -8.33 1.28 5.65
C TRP A 461 -9.02 1.25 4.30
N ILE A 462 -10.25 0.75 4.25
CA ILE A 462 -11.09 0.77 3.06
C ILE A 462 -12.42 1.46 3.36
N GLU A 463 -12.95 2.21 2.40
CA GLU A 463 -14.24 2.89 2.51
C GLU A 463 -14.91 3.08 1.16
N ASN A 464 -16.17 3.52 1.19
CA ASN A 464 -16.98 3.73 0.00
C ASN A 464 -17.06 2.49 -0.90
N MET A 465 -17.14 1.29 -0.32
CA MET A 465 -17.44 0.06 -1.06
C MET A 465 -18.92 -0.05 -1.41
N ALA A 466 -19.28 -1.01 -2.26
CA ALA A 466 -20.68 -1.36 -2.52
C ALA A 466 -21.44 -1.65 -1.22
N ALA A 467 -22.72 -1.25 -1.15
CA ALA A 467 -23.52 -1.38 0.07
C ALA A 467 -23.64 -2.83 0.60
N ALA A 468 -23.58 -3.82 -0.30
CA ALA A 468 -23.60 -5.24 0.06
C ALA A 468 -22.34 -5.69 0.82
N ASP A 469 -21.23 -4.96 0.69
CA ASP A 469 -19.93 -5.32 1.24
C ASP A 469 -19.55 -4.57 2.52
N ILE A 470 -20.45 -3.73 3.06
CA ILE A 470 -20.18 -2.89 4.25
C ILE A 470 -19.85 -3.69 5.53
N GLN A 471 -20.02 -5.01 5.50
CA GLN A 471 -19.67 -5.95 6.57
C GLN A 471 -18.69 -7.05 6.12
N ASN A 472 -18.38 -7.11 4.82
CA ASN A 472 -17.60 -8.19 4.21
C ASN A 472 -16.10 -7.89 4.21
N PHE A 473 -15.57 -7.38 5.33
CA PHE A 473 -14.15 -7.12 5.46
C PHE A 473 -13.65 -7.18 6.90
N GLN A 474 -12.34 -7.25 7.06
CA GLN A 474 -11.61 -7.18 8.32
C GLN A 474 -10.28 -6.50 8.06
N LEU A 475 -9.87 -5.61 8.95
CA LEU A 475 -8.68 -4.79 8.78
C LEU A 475 -7.71 -5.04 9.92
N ILE A 476 -6.45 -4.66 9.72
CA ILE A 476 -5.44 -4.62 10.78
C ILE A 476 -5.04 -3.15 10.90
N ASP A 477 -5.21 -2.55 12.07
CA ASP A 477 -4.79 -1.17 12.29
C ASP A 477 -3.26 -1.03 12.25
N SER A 478 -2.75 0.19 12.25
CA SER A 478 -1.31 0.45 12.18
C SER A 478 -0.58 -0.15 13.39
N ASN A 479 -1.25 -0.35 14.52
CA ASN A 479 -0.67 -0.98 15.72
C ASN A 479 -0.66 -2.52 15.65
N GLY A 480 -1.07 -3.12 14.53
CA GLY A 480 -1.08 -4.57 14.34
C GLY A 480 -2.31 -5.26 14.93
N VAL A 481 -3.35 -4.52 15.34
CA VAL A 481 -4.55 -5.10 15.96
C VAL A 481 -5.65 -5.28 14.92
N THR A 482 -6.24 -6.48 14.89
CA THR A 482 -7.40 -6.79 14.04
C THR A 482 -8.63 -5.97 14.45
N ARG A 483 -9.30 -5.40 13.44
CA ARG A 483 -10.54 -4.62 13.56
C ARG A 483 -11.60 -5.16 12.59
N THR A 484 -12.82 -5.35 13.09
CA THR A 484 -13.95 -5.82 12.30
C THR A 484 -15.04 -4.76 12.25
N PRO A 485 -15.70 -4.56 11.09
CA PRO A 485 -16.85 -3.67 11.01
C PRO A 485 -17.99 -4.14 11.93
N PRO A 486 -18.81 -3.23 12.47
CA PRO A 486 -19.99 -3.58 13.24
C PRO A 486 -20.98 -4.42 12.44
N ASN A 487 -21.66 -5.35 13.12
CA ASN A 487 -22.76 -6.09 12.51
C ASN A 487 -23.96 -5.15 12.34
N LYS A 488 -24.35 -4.85 11.09
CA LYS A 488 -25.54 -4.05 10.76
C LYS A 488 -26.66 -4.98 10.33
N GLN A 489 -27.79 -4.88 11.02
CA GLN A 489 -28.96 -5.69 10.77
C GLN A 489 -30.19 -4.82 10.55
N SER A 490 -31.13 -5.34 9.76
CA SER A 490 -32.34 -4.60 9.38
C SER A 490 -33.52 -4.96 10.27
N ILE A 491 -34.34 -3.97 10.57
CA ILE A 491 -35.72 -4.14 11.06
C ILE A 491 -36.64 -3.79 9.90
N ILE A 492 -37.44 -4.76 9.45
CA ILE A 492 -38.30 -4.61 8.27
C ILE A 492 -39.74 -4.88 8.66
N ILE A 493 -40.61 -3.90 8.41
CA ILE A 493 -42.06 -4.04 8.59
C ILE A 493 -42.71 -3.95 7.22
N THR A 494 -43.42 -5.01 6.80
CA THR A 494 -44.09 -5.09 5.49
C THR A 494 -45.62 -5.05 5.62
N ASN A 495 -46.33 -5.06 4.47
CA ASN A 495 -47.79 -4.98 4.38
C ASN A 495 -48.38 -3.68 4.97
N LEU A 496 -47.66 -2.58 4.77
CA LEU A 496 -48.07 -1.24 5.18
C LEU A 496 -48.90 -0.56 4.09
N LEU A 497 -49.73 0.40 4.50
CA LEU A 497 -50.39 1.35 3.61
C LEU A 497 -49.91 2.76 3.94
N SER A 498 -49.81 3.60 2.90
CA SER A 498 -49.52 5.02 3.09
C SER A 498 -50.49 5.63 4.11
N GLY A 499 -49.95 6.28 5.14
CA GLY A 499 -50.69 6.83 6.28
C GLY A 499 -50.67 5.97 7.55
N ASP A 500 -50.18 4.73 7.51
CA ASP A 500 -50.03 3.88 8.71
C ASP A 500 -49.05 4.50 9.70
N ARG A 501 -49.39 4.52 10.98
CA ARG A 501 -48.44 4.88 12.04
C ARG A 501 -47.73 3.62 12.50
N VAL A 502 -46.42 3.59 12.35
CA VAL A 502 -45.57 2.43 12.65
C VAL A 502 -44.55 2.82 13.69
N SER A 503 -44.41 1.98 14.71
CA SER A 503 -43.41 2.18 15.75
C SER A 503 -42.78 0.86 16.17
N VAL A 504 -41.46 0.85 16.32
CA VAL A 504 -40.69 -0.28 16.86
C VAL A 504 -39.84 0.22 18.02
N PHE A 505 -40.07 -0.33 19.20
CA PHE A 505 -39.39 0.05 20.43
C PHE A 505 -38.58 -1.11 20.98
N LYS A 506 -37.47 -0.81 21.67
CA LYS A 506 -36.83 -1.77 22.58
C LYS A 506 -37.75 -2.01 23.78
N THR A 507 -37.78 -3.23 24.29
CA THR A 507 -38.58 -3.59 25.47
C THR A 507 -37.72 -4.14 26.60
N THR A 508 -38.19 -3.97 27.84
CA THR A 508 -37.61 -4.62 29.01
C THR A 508 -38.15 -6.04 29.17
N SER A 509 -39.43 -6.26 28.86
CA SER A 509 -40.06 -7.57 28.78
C SER A 509 -41.39 -7.49 28.03
N GLY A 510 -41.71 -8.51 27.24
CA GLY A 510 -42.98 -8.59 26.50
C GLY A 510 -43.29 -7.29 25.74
N THR A 511 -44.46 -6.69 26.05
CA THR A 511 -44.94 -5.43 25.45
C THR A 511 -44.56 -4.17 26.24
N THR A 512 -43.68 -4.28 27.24
CA THR A 512 -43.25 -3.15 28.08
C THR A 512 -42.09 -2.41 27.42
N ILE A 513 -42.34 -1.20 26.92
CA ILE A 513 -41.33 -0.35 26.30
C ILE A 513 -40.27 0.04 27.33
N ASP A 514 -39.00 -0.07 26.95
CA ASP A 514 -37.88 0.45 27.74
C ASP A 514 -37.82 1.97 27.62
N LYS A 515 -38.56 2.66 28.50
CA LYS A 515 -38.56 4.13 28.55
C LYS A 515 -37.36 4.71 29.28
N ALA A 516 -36.56 3.87 29.94
CA ALA A 516 -35.43 4.28 30.76
C ALA A 516 -34.09 4.01 30.06
N MET A 517 -34.06 3.91 28.73
CA MET A 517 -32.84 3.75 27.93
C MET A 517 -31.78 4.79 28.31
N TYR A 518 -32.20 6.04 28.49
CA TYR A 518 -31.37 7.14 28.93
C TYR A 518 -32.03 7.93 30.05
N SER A 519 -31.23 8.46 30.97
CA SER A 519 -31.66 9.52 31.88
C SER A 519 -31.25 10.87 31.31
N LEU A 520 -32.11 11.88 31.38
CA LEU A 520 -31.75 13.21 30.90
C LEU A 520 -30.68 13.84 31.80
N ALA A 521 -29.77 14.61 31.20
CA ALA A 521 -28.85 15.47 31.96
C ALA A 521 -29.51 16.81 32.30
N ALA A 522 -28.89 17.58 33.19
CA ALA A 522 -29.31 18.94 33.47
C ALA A 522 -29.12 19.85 32.22
N GLY A 523 -29.96 20.88 32.10
CA GLY A 523 -29.82 21.91 31.04
C GLY A 523 -30.64 21.66 29.77
N ASN A 524 -31.51 20.65 29.74
CA ASN A 524 -32.50 20.44 28.68
C ASN A 524 -33.69 21.40 28.87
N ASN A 525 -33.53 22.65 28.41
CA ASN A 525 -34.51 23.72 28.58
C ASN A 525 -35.40 23.89 27.34
N SER A 526 -36.59 24.46 27.52
CA SER A 526 -37.47 24.86 26.42
C SER A 526 -36.71 25.75 25.42
N GLY A 527 -36.90 25.49 24.11
CA GLY A 527 -36.21 26.17 23.02
C GLY A 527 -34.87 25.56 22.60
N ASN A 528 -34.32 24.59 23.33
CA ASN A 528 -33.09 23.91 22.91
C ASN A 528 -33.28 23.10 21.61
N SER A 529 -32.28 23.14 20.73
CA SER A 529 -32.16 22.30 19.53
C SER A 529 -31.24 21.09 19.73
N THR A 530 -30.95 20.76 20.98
CA THR A 530 -30.11 19.63 21.42
C THR A 530 -30.73 18.96 22.63
N ILE A 531 -30.52 17.65 22.76
CA ILE A 531 -30.89 16.87 23.95
C ILE A 531 -29.63 16.26 24.53
N VAL A 532 -29.35 16.52 25.81
CA VAL A 532 -28.20 15.95 26.52
C VAL A 532 -28.67 14.87 27.49
N VAL A 533 -28.09 13.69 27.40
CA VAL A 533 -28.35 12.56 28.32
C VAL A 533 -27.21 12.39 29.32
N SER A 534 -27.49 11.71 30.42
CA SER A 534 -26.49 11.31 31.41
C SER A 534 -25.73 10.09 30.90
N GLY A 535 -24.44 10.24 30.62
CA GLY A 535 -23.58 9.17 30.09
C GLY A 535 -23.50 9.14 28.56
N ALA A 536 -22.79 8.14 28.03
CA ALA A 536 -22.63 7.97 26.59
C ALA A 536 -23.87 7.33 25.95
N ILE A 537 -24.25 7.81 24.77
CA ILE A 537 -25.28 7.20 23.93
C ILE A 537 -24.75 5.86 23.41
N ALA A 538 -25.56 4.81 23.50
CA ALA A 538 -25.15 3.45 23.13
C ALA A 538 -25.05 3.29 21.60
N ASN A 539 -24.04 2.54 21.15
CA ASN A 539 -23.76 2.29 19.72
C ASN A 539 -24.85 1.49 18.98
N ASP A 540 -25.87 0.99 19.68
CA ASP A 540 -27.05 0.38 19.04
C ASP A 540 -28.18 1.38 18.78
N THR A 541 -27.95 2.67 19.08
CA THR A 541 -28.88 3.76 18.80
C THR A 541 -28.78 4.18 17.34
N PRO A 542 -29.89 4.26 16.59
CA PRO A 542 -29.87 4.77 15.22
C PRO A 542 -29.13 6.12 15.10
N ALA A 543 -28.32 6.29 14.06
CA ALA A 543 -27.55 7.52 13.85
C ALA A 543 -28.45 8.76 13.68
N THR A 544 -29.66 8.56 13.14
CA THR A 544 -30.73 9.55 12.99
C THR A 544 -32.07 8.92 13.32
N GLY A 545 -33.06 9.68 13.76
CA GLY A 545 -34.39 9.14 14.00
C GLY A 545 -35.25 9.97 14.91
N ALA A 546 -36.14 9.28 15.63
CA ALA A 546 -36.98 9.89 16.65
C ALA A 546 -36.43 9.61 18.05
N ILE A 547 -36.62 10.55 18.97
CA ILE A 547 -36.36 10.38 20.39
C ILE A 547 -37.60 10.84 21.16
N ARG A 548 -37.95 10.12 22.21
CA ARG A 548 -39.08 10.46 23.08
C ARG A 548 -38.57 10.78 24.47
N LEU A 549 -38.98 11.92 24.99
CA LEU A 549 -38.64 12.39 26.33
C LEU A 549 -39.84 12.19 27.25
N VAL A 550 -39.57 11.70 28.45
CA VAL A 550 -40.54 11.46 29.52
C VAL A 550 -40.25 12.47 30.62
N ASP A 551 -41.17 13.41 30.78
CA ASP A 551 -41.23 14.32 31.93
C ASP A 551 -41.89 13.56 33.09
N THR A 552 -41.12 13.18 34.10
CA THR A 552 -41.62 12.41 35.25
C THR A 552 -42.45 13.27 36.19
N SER A 553 -42.30 14.60 36.12
CA SER A 553 -43.08 15.54 36.92
C SER A 553 -44.47 15.80 36.34
N ASP A 554 -44.65 15.62 35.03
CA ASP A 554 -45.94 15.72 34.35
C ASP A 554 -46.76 14.42 34.52
N LEU A 555 -47.87 14.51 35.26
CA LEU A 555 -48.79 13.38 35.46
C LEU A 555 -49.90 13.29 34.40
N THR A 556 -49.96 14.22 33.45
CA THR A 556 -50.98 14.26 32.41
C THR A 556 -50.65 13.32 31.24
N SER A 557 -51.49 13.34 30.21
CA SER A 557 -51.27 12.61 28.95
C SER A 557 -50.18 13.21 28.07
N THR A 558 -49.67 14.42 28.38
CA THR A 558 -48.63 15.11 27.60
C THR A 558 -47.21 14.90 28.15
N ARG A 559 -47.05 14.04 29.16
CA ARG A 559 -45.76 13.76 29.79
C ARG A 559 -44.70 13.20 28.84
N GLU A 560 -45.13 12.64 27.72
CA GLU A 560 -44.26 12.09 26.69
C GLU A 560 -44.32 12.93 25.42
N THR A 561 -43.17 13.45 25.01
CA THR A 561 -43.06 14.28 23.80
C THR A 561 -42.06 13.66 22.82
N ARG A 562 -42.43 13.62 21.53
CA ARG A 562 -41.61 13.08 20.44
C ARG A 562 -40.85 14.22 19.76
N TYR A 563 -39.56 14.01 19.60
CA TYR A 563 -38.66 14.84 18.81
C TYR A 563 -37.98 14.00 17.73
N THR A 564 -37.39 14.66 16.73
CA THR A 564 -36.47 14.06 15.77
C THR A 564 -35.07 14.57 16.01
N TYR A 565 -34.05 13.81 15.62
CA TYR A 565 -32.64 14.22 15.66
C TYR A 565 -31.93 13.79 14.38
N THR A 566 -30.93 14.57 13.97
CA THR A 566 -30.17 14.32 12.73
C THR A 566 -28.78 13.73 12.97
N SER A 567 -28.30 13.73 14.22
CA SER A 567 -27.05 13.09 14.62
C SER A 567 -26.94 13.02 16.15
N TRP A 568 -25.98 12.26 16.65
CA TRP A 568 -25.56 12.32 18.04
C TRP A 568 -24.05 12.10 18.16
N SER A 569 -23.47 12.60 19.24
CA SER A 569 -22.08 12.37 19.60
C SER A 569 -21.91 12.43 21.12
N GLY A 570 -21.14 11.50 21.68
CA GLY A 570 -20.95 11.38 23.12
C GLY A 570 -22.29 11.23 23.84
N SER A 571 -22.71 12.27 24.55
CA SER A 571 -23.94 12.34 25.33
C SER A 571 -25.03 13.24 24.73
N THR A 572 -24.82 13.78 23.53
CA THR A 572 -25.69 14.84 22.97
C THR A 572 -26.30 14.44 21.64
N PHE A 573 -27.63 14.44 21.57
CA PHE A 573 -28.38 14.43 20.31
C PHE A 573 -28.45 15.86 19.74
N SER A 574 -28.18 16.00 18.45
CA SER A 574 -28.09 17.28 17.74
C SER A 574 -29.08 17.35 16.57
N GLY A 575 -29.38 18.58 16.14
CA GLY A 575 -30.38 18.85 15.11
C GLY A 575 -31.79 18.44 15.56
N VAL A 576 -32.11 18.69 16.83
CA VAL A 576 -33.38 18.31 17.42
C VAL A 576 -34.50 19.16 16.83
N SER A 577 -35.56 18.52 16.34
CA SER A 577 -36.72 19.19 15.74
C SER A 577 -38.06 18.53 16.14
N PRO A 578 -39.09 19.33 16.54
CA PRO A 578 -39.00 20.75 16.87
C PRO A 578 -38.04 21.01 18.05
N THR A 579 -37.70 22.27 18.35
CA THR A 579 -36.99 22.59 19.60
C THR A 579 -37.80 22.14 20.80
N LEU A 580 -37.14 21.90 21.95
CA LEU A 580 -37.83 21.42 23.16
C LEU A 580 -39.00 22.32 23.54
N ASP A 581 -40.17 21.72 23.77
CA ASP A 581 -41.41 22.46 24.10
C ASP A 581 -41.43 22.92 25.56
N ARG A 582 -40.69 22.22 26.44
CA ARG A 582 -40.61 22.45 27.88
C ARG A 582 -39.19 22.22 28.41
N SER A 583 -38.99 22.57 29.69
CA SER A 583 -37.76 22.28 30.41
C SER A 583 -37.88 20.98 31.20
N TYR A 584 -36.88 20.10 31.08
CA TYR A 584 -36.78 18.83 31.80
C TYR A 584 -35.81 18.99 32.96
N THR A 585 -36.36 19.23 34.15
CA THR A 585 -35.60 19.60 35.35
C THR A 585 -35.52 18.49 36.38
N ALA A 586 -36.31 17.43 36.26
CA ALA A 586 -36.31 16.35 37.24
C ALA A 586 -35.11 15.43 36.99
N SER A 587 -34.43 15.03 38.06
CA SER A 587 -33.24 14.15 37.96
C SER A 587 -33.59 12.74 37.48
N ASP A 588 -34.87 12.38 37.50
CA ASP A 588 -35.38 11.10 37.02
C ASP A 588 -36.06 11.20 35.64
N ASP A 589 -36.09 12.37 34.98
CA ASP A 589 -36.57 12.51 33.61
C ASP A 589 -35.80 11.56 32.67
N LYS A 590 -36.52 10.93 31.73
CA LYS A 590 -35.98 9.87 30.86
C LYS A 590 -36.07 10.21 29.39
N ALA A 591 -35.24 9.54 28.60
CA ALA A 591 -35.35 9.53 27.15
C ALA A 591 -35.18 8.12 26.60
N TYR A 592 -35.89 7.84 25.50
CA TYR A 592 -35.77 6.58 24.79
C TYR A 592 -35.87 6.80 23.28
N VAL A 593 -35.16 5.96 22.53
CA VAL A 593 -35.05 6.06 21.07
C VAL A 593 -35.76 4.86 20.45
N PRO A 594 -36.92 5.06 19.80
CA PRO A 594 -37.53 4.03 18.96
C PRO A 594 -36.64 3.72 17.75
N PHE A 595 -36.59 2.47 17.32
CA PHE A 595 -35.93 2.11 16.06
C PHE A 595 -36.73 2.62 14.86
N ILE A 596 -38.06 2.58 14.95
CA ILE A 596 -39.01 3.17 13.99
C ILE A 596 -40.04 3.95 14.81
N ASP A 597 -40.41 5.15 14.38
CA ASP A 597 -41.54 5.91 14.93
C ASP A 597 -41.97 6.96 13.90
N GLU A 598 -42.65 6.49 12.84
CA GLU A 598 -42.98 7.31 11.68
C GLU A 598 -44.31 6.92 11.04
N GLN A 599 -44.75 7.74 10.09
CA GLN A 599 -45.91 7.45 9.26
C GLN A 599 -45.44 6.85 7.93
N ALA A 600 -45.92 5.65 7.60
CA ALA A 600 -45.54 4.96 6.37
C ALA A 600 -45.98 5.75 5.14
N SER A 601 -45.08 5.88 4.17
CA SER A 601 -45.35 6.42 2.83
C SER A 601 -45.41 5.34 1.74
N SER A 602 -44.96 4.13 2.06
CA SER A 602 -44.84 2.97 1.16
C SER A 602 -45.39 1.69 1.80
N THR A 603 -45.23 0.55 1.12
CA THR A 603 -45.69 -0.76 1.59
C THR A 603 -44.78 -1.42 2.63
N SER A 604 -43.61 -0.83 2.90
CA SER A 604 -42.67 -1.33 3.89
C SER A 604 -41.79 -0.22 4.46
N ILE A 605 -41.47 -0.33 5.75
CA ILE A 605 -40.46 0.51 6.40
C ILE A 605 -39.25 -0.37 6.73
N THR A 606 -38.06 0.17 6.50
CA THR A 606 -36.79 -0.48 6.83
C THR A 606 -35.88 0.49 7.55
N VAL A 607 -35.33 0.06 8.68
CA VAL A 607 -34.24 0.76 9.37
C VAL A 607 -33.08 -0.20 9.57
N GLN A 608 -31.85 0.29 9.37
CA GLN A 608 -30.64 -0.45 9.71
C GLN A 608 -30.12 0.00 11.06
N VAL A 609 -29.75 -0.98 11.89
CA VAL A 609 -29.28 -0.76 13.26
C VAL A 609 -28.07 -1.65 13.52
N ILE A 610 -27.11 -1.14 14.29
CA ILE A 610 -25.99 -1.95 14.74
C ILE A 610 -26.50 -3.00 15.74
N TYR A 611 -26.25 -4.26 15.42
CA TYR A 611 -26.45 -5.39 16.31
C TYR A 611 -25.27 -5.49 17.27
N VAL A 612 -25.57 -5.50 18.57
CA VAL A 612 -24.60 -5.63 19.67
C VAL A 612 -24.90 -6.89 20.47
N SER A 613 -26.18 -7.09 20.81
CA SER A 613 -26.72 -8.30 21.41
C SER A 613 -28.20 -8.45 21.04
N ASP A 614 -28.72 -9.67 21.19
CA ASP A 614 -30.14 -9.96 21.10
C ASP A 614 -30.93 -9.04 22.03
N ARG A 615 -31.99 -8.45 21.49
CA ARG A 615 -32.87 -7.55 22.24
C ARG A 615 -34.32 -7.79 21.87
N THR A 616 -35.21 -7.73 22.85
CA THR A 616 -36.64 -7.81 22.61
C THR A 616 -37.14 -6.47 22.09
N ILE A 617 -38.00 -6.53 21.10
CA ILE A 617 -38.63 -5.37 20.48
C ILE A 617 -40.15 -5.53 20.43
N LEU A 618 -40.84 -4.41 20.47
CA LEU A 618 -42.28 -4.31 20.29
C LEU A 618 -42.58 -3.50 19.04
N LEU A 619 -43.29 -4.13 18.10
CA LEU A 619 -43.87 -3.47 16.94
C LEU A 619 -45.32 -3.08 17.25
N ARG A 620 -45.70 -1.88 16.80
CA ARG A 620 -47.10 -1.46 16.71
C ARG A 620 -47.38 -0.85 15.35
N VAL A 621 -48.51 -1.22 14.76
CA VAL A 621 -49.06 -0.59 13.56
C VAL A 621 -50.50 -0.16 13.85
N ARG A 622 -50.79 1.12 13.59
CA ARG A 622 -52.12 1.70 13.82
C ARG A 622 -52.56 2.50 12.61
N ARG A 623 -53.83 2.38 12.24
CA ARG A 623 -54.44 3.18 11.18
C ARG A 623 -55.86 3.57 11.56
N LYS A 624 -56.11 4.88 11.60
CA LYS A 624 -57.45 5.48 11.70
C LYS A 624 -57.70 6.29 10.43
N ALA A 625 -58.24 5.63 9.42
CA ALA A 625 -58.55 6.20 8.10
C ALA A 625 -59.73 5.40 7.50
N ALA A 626 -60.14 5.72 6.27
CA ALA A 626 -61.27 5.04 5.59
C ALA A 626 -61.16 3.50 5.54
N VAL A 627 -59.94 2.97 5.59
CA VAL A 627 -59.67 1.55 5.86
C VAL A 627 -59.03 1.46 7.24
N ALA A 628 -59.82 1.49 8.31
CA ALA A 628 -59.29 1.39 9.68
C ALA A 628 -58.90 -0.06 10.01
N ILE A 629 -57.88 -0.22 10.85
CA ILE A 629 -57.48 -1.54 11.37
C ILE A 629 -57.52 -1.53 12.89
N LEU A 630 -57.84 -2.68 13.47
CA LEU A 630 -57.56 -2.92 14.88
C LEU A 630 -56.04 -2.77 15.11
N PRO A 631 -55.60 -2.13 16.22
CA PRO A 631 -54.18 -1.99 16.51
C PRO A 631 -53.46 -3.33 16.43
N PHE A 632 -52.48 -3.44 15.54
CA PHE A 632 -51.63 -4.61 15.44
C PHE A 632 -50.43 -4.41 16.34
N GLU A 633 -50.25 -5.31 17.31
CA GLU A 633 -49.10 -5.30 18.21
C GLU A 633 -48.48 -6.70 18.24
N THR A 634 -47.15 -6.78 18.14
CA THR A 634 -46.42 -8.04 18.25
C THR A 634 -45.04 -7.79 18.81
N THR A 635 -44.51 -8.78 19.50
CA THR A 635 -43.15 -8.77 20.05
C THR A 635 -42.25 -9.65 19.20
N GLY A 636 -40.98 -9.32 19.14
CA GLY A 636 -39.97 -10.15 18.50
C GLY A 636 -38.60 -9.96 19.12
N THR A 637 -37.64 -10.74 18.66
CA THR A 637 -36.22 -10.58 18.98
C THR A 637 -35.53 -9.97 17.76
N PHE A 638 -34.89 -8.82 17.95
CA PHE A 638 -33.90 -8.32 16.99
C PHE A 638 -32.59 -9.05 17.28
N GLY A 639 -32.30 -10.05 16.45
CA GLY A 639 -31.13 -10.93 16.59
C GLY A 639 -30.01 -10.60 15.62
N SER A 640 -29.00 -11.47 15.59
CA SER A 640 -27.83 -11.32 14.73
C SER A 640 -28.12 -11.34 13.22
N THR A 641 -29.32 -11.75 12.82
CA THR A 641 -29.85 -11.75 11.43
C THR A 641 -30.96 -10.72 11.21
N GLY A 642 -31.16 -9.80 12.16
CA GLY A 642 -32.17 -8.76 12.11
C GLY A 642 -33.55 -9.22 12.56
N PHE A 643 -34.58 -8.46 12.15
CA PHE A 643 -35.98 -8.78 12.41
C PHE A 643 -36.84 -8.36 11.22
N SER A 644 -37.73 -9.24 10.79
CA SER A 644 -38.70 -8.94 9.73
C SER A 644 -40.06 -9.51 10.10
N THR A 645 -41.11 -8.72 9.93
CA THR A 645 -42.49 -9.19 10.10
C THR A 645 -43.46 -8.44 9.19
N SER A 646 -44.59 -9.07 8.91
CA SER A 646 -45.68 -8.48 8.14
C SER A 646 -46.76 -7.95 9.08
N ALA A 647 -47.24 -6.73 8.82
CA ALA A 647 -48.36 -6.18 9.57
C ALA A 647 -49.64 -6.99 9.30
N ILE A 648 -50.29 -7.47 10.37
CA ILE A 648 -51.61 -8.11 10.26
C ILE A 648 -52.67 -7.02 10.20
N ARG A 649 -53.54 -7.08 9.18
CA ARG A 649 -54.56 -6.05 8.91
C ARG A 649 -55.96 -6.59 9.18
N THR A 650 -56.36 -6.60 10.46
CA THR A 650 -57.75 -6.92 10.83
C THR A 650 -58.59 -5.64 10.77
N THR A 651 -59.59 -5.60 9.89
CA THR A 651 -60.47 -4.42 9.73
C THR A 651 -61.17 -4.07 11.05
N ASP A 652 -61.13 -2.79 11.42
CA ASP A 652 -61.97 -2.25 12.49
C ASP A 652 -63.33 -1.89 11.91
N THR A 653 -64.39 -2.58 12.37
CA THR A 653 -65.76 -2.39 11.86
C THR A 653 -66.54 -1.31 12.60
N ILE A 654 -65.99 -0.77 13.68
CA ILE A 654 -66.65 0.24 14.52
C ILE A 654 -66.18 1.64 14.13
N VAL A 655 -64.87 1.80 13.91
CA VAL A 655 -64.28 3.09 13.53
C VAL A 655 -64.36 3.25 12.01
N THR A 656 -65.21 4.17 11.55
CA THR A 656 -65.36 4.56 10.14
C THR A 656 -64.60 5.84 9.79
#